data_AF-A0A9P1MJ46-F1
#
_entry.id   AF-A0A9P1MJ46-F1
#
_cell.length_a   1.000
_cell.length_b   1.000
_cell.length_c   1.000
_cell.angle_alpha   90.00
_cell.angle_beta   90.00
_cell.angle_gamma   90.00
#
_symmetry.space_group_name_H-M   'P 1'
#
loop_
_entity.id
_entity.type
_entity.pdbx_description
1 polymer ?
#
loop_
_entity_poly.entity_id
_entity_poly.type
_entity_poly.pdbx_seq_one_letter_code
_entity_poly.pdbx_strand_id
1 'polypeptide(L)'
;MRVDLHPVYLVSLELHSLLNVDISTKGYYQIRFSSKPSPNVFSSVDICCSEGNTSKNGILPSTVFNATAISRTVELTYVEELMKLGDCFHIMVKLLPQRDFSKAVRLQILVELWSMECHRPPQNELFELDSSRLVEIELNPTRLTAVARTICFDYKAPSVLSLSVFVSLVSIMSQRRKPPPDPAISDGLREYYKNMTSTLLKSMKSIENFIKHYESLLSTVVKFENTDVSLEEATLLAKLESSESPWSTLEITTVDLSKRLHEVFRQFLDLFSRSQNLIAKLNSQYYEWRQRLLGEAFFFNERSLDELKSVLPYVIPELITQLSKSKYLQSFTQYPVSCAAVDSPGDLCSIIFEERYKKEAEKKNIIQTDDISSRISQSSKWKRSGVSKSLRLPKFQSKSFESQSSKSVGKPRLSVDVDSNEFTLVVPKVDQAGGDAESPEASSRSTTDGSETKACFATYNILPAGDTEQMAKLVHLVGERKVVKGKLSNYQYEGLLYSELAFPSLRPAALPQIDVDKKRIRYESPPHLIIFVHGLEGSSDDLMSYKNSLRMTSPETNFQFLMSSANQSQTWADFETLSSNLLGEIHDFCTDMTQKPNRISFIAHSMGGVIVRAMLGLPEAGWIFPLLHTFLTINSPHTGLAYAGRGVNWGVQLVQWWKGSKSMQQLALRDAVSFNDSYIVKLSSNKAFGRFKHILLIGGPNDLFVPHHSALIDQCKTSSKDVSALGYAYREMLEKIHGDLVSSEITQTVVKYSTYHLGVSKKAIKIAGRAAHLAAVEDDVFIEKLLSKSALEYFV
;
A
#
# COMPACT_ATOMS: atom_id res chain seq x y z
N MET A 1 22.64 -9.13 -38.56
CA MET A 1 23.02 -10.20 -37.62
C MET A 1 22.67 -11.55 -38.21
N ARG A 2 23.56 -12.54 -38.06
CA ARG A 2 23.34 -13.94 -38.51
C ARG A 2 22.70 -14.80 -37.42
N VAL A 3 22.91 -14.43 -36.17
CA VAL A 3 22.37 -15.07 -34.97
C VAL A 3 21.44 -14.09 -34.27
N ASP A 4 20.26 -14.56 -33.89
CA ASP A 4 19.34 -13.89 -32.99
C ASP A 4 19.55 -14.36 -31.57
N LEU A 5 19.48 -13.44 -30.62
CA LEU A 5 19.54 -13.73 -29.20
C LEU A 5 18.19 -13.43 -28.54
N HIS A 6 17.59 -14.46 -27.95
CA HIS A 6 16.31 -14.40 -27.26
C HIS A 6 16.53 -14.49 -25.74
N PRO A 7 16.30 -13.41 -24.99
CA PRO A 7 16.27 -13.49 -23.53
C PRO A 7 15.19 -14.45 -23.03
N VAL A 8 15.54 -15.25 -22.03
CA VAL A 8 14.64 -16.16 -21.34
C VAL A 8 14.71 -15.89 -19.84
N TYR A 9 13.56 -15.57 -19.25
CA TYR A 9 13.39 -15.32 -17.82
C TYR A 9 12.65 -16.47 -17.17
N LEU A 10 12.97 -16.74 -15.91
CA LEU A 10 12.20 -17.63 -15.05
C LEU A 10 11.58 -16.80 -13.93
N VAL A 11 10.25 -16.85 -13.83
CA VAL A 11 9.48 -16.24 -12.75
C VAL A 11 9.00 -17.36 -11.83
N SER A 12 9.50 -17.40 -10.60
CA SER A 12 8.99 -18.27 -9.53
C SER A 12 7.97 -17.49 -8.72
N LEU A 13 6.71 -17.90 -8.79
CA LEU A 13 5.57 -17.30 -8.10
C LEU A 13 5.09 -18.26 -7.01
N GLU A 14 5.18 -17.83 -5.76
CA GLU A 14 4.77 -18.61 -4.59
C GLU A 14 3.53 -17.98 -3.96
N LEU A 15 2.47 -18.76 -3.80
CA LEU A 15 1.24 -18.36 -3.10
C LEU A 15 1.31 -18.85 -1.66
N HIS A 16 1.28 -17.95 -0.68
CA HIS A 16 1.42 -18.34 0.72
C HIS A 16 0.07 -18.55 1.39
N SER A 17 -0.82 -17.56 1.33
CA SER A 17 -2.09 -17.57 2.04
C SER A 17 -3.11 -16.61 1.45
N LEU A 18 -4.39 -16.89 1.68
CA LEU A 18 -5.52 -16.01 1.41
C LEU A 18 -6.20 -15.67 2.73
N LEU A 19 -6.22 -14.39 3.11
CA LEU A 19 -6.92 -13.88 4.28
C LEU A 19 -8.34 -13.45 3.88
N ASN A 20 -9.35 -14.05 4.49
CA ASN A 20 -10.72 -13.56 4.40
C ASN A 20 -10.89 -12.30 5.28
N VAL A 21 -11.15 -11.14 4.69
CA VAL A 21 -11.41 -9.90 5.46
C VAL A 21 -12.89 -9.79 5.84
N ASP A 22 -13.77 -10.04 4.87
CA ASP A 22 -15.24 -9.94 5.07
C ASP A 22 -16.07 -10.64 3.97
N ILE A 23 -15.51 -11.65 3.29
CA ILE A 23 -16.28 -12.53 2.40
C ILE A 23 -17.33 -13.25 3.25
N SER A 24 -18.60 -13.05 2.89
CA SER A 24 -19.76 -13.57 3.61
C SER A 24 -20.23 -14.93 3.11
N THR A 25 -19.95 -15.26 1.85
CA THR A 25 -20.31 -16.52 1.24
C THR A 25 -19.37 -17.63 1.73
N LYS A 26 -19.95 -18.70 2.28
CA LYS A 26 -19.19 -19.92 2.62
C LYS A 26 -19.06 -20.78 1.38
N GLY A 27 -17.89 -21.35 1.16
CA GLY A 27 -17.66 -22.14 -0.03
C GLY A 27 -16.19 -22.46 -0.27
N TYR A 28 -15.93 -22.98 -1.46
CA TYR A 28 -14.60 -23.25 -1.97
C TYR A 28 -14.07 -22.04 -2.73
N TYR A 29 -12.78 -21.76 -2.55
CA TYR A 29 -12.09 -20.66 -3.23
C TYR A 29 -10.84 -21.15 -3.93
N GLN A 30 -10.52 -20.48 -5.04
CA GLN A 30 -9.30 -20.68 -5.82
C GLN A 30 -8.72 -19.33 -6.24
N ILE A 31 -7.39 -19.27 -6.26
CA ILE A 31 -6.66 -18.22 -6.97
C ILE A 31 -6.25 -18.76 -8.33
N ARG A 32 -6.65 -18.06 -9.38
CA ARG A 32 -6.24 -18.37 -10.75
C ARG A 32 -5.37 -17.27 -11.29
N PHE A 33 -4.34 -17.63 -12.05
CA PHE A 33 -3.57 -16.63 -12.75
C PHE A 33 -3.21 -17.03 -14.17
N SER A 34 -3.28 -16.04 -15.05
CA SER A 34 -2.99 -16.17 -16.47
C SER A 34 -2.16 -14.99 -16.94
N SER A 35 -1.23 -15.24 -17.85
CA SER A 35 -0.49 -14.18 -18.52
C SER A 35 -1.20 -13.75 -19.79
N LYS A 36 -1.21 -12.45 -20.10
CA LYS A 36 -1.67 -11.90 -21.39
C LYS A 36 -0.49 -11.24 -22.13
N PRO A 37 0.47 -12.02 -22.64
CA PRO A 37 1.67 -11.46 -23.25
C PRO A 37 1.38 -10.73 -24.56
N SER A 38 2.00 -9.57 -24.76
CA SER A 38 1.97 -8.86 -26.04
C SER A 38 2.79 -9.61 -27.11
N PRO A 39 2.20 -9.94 -28.27
CA PRO A 39 2.91 -10.69 -29.33
C PRO A 39 4.07 -9.90 -29.94
N ASN A 40 4.12 -8.57 -29.73
CA ASN A 40 5.20 -7.71 -30.19
C ASN A 40 6.43 -7.70 -29.27
N VAL A 41 6.36 -8.40 -28.12
CA VAL A 41 7.40 -8.40 -27.10
C VAL A 41 7.81 -9.82 -26.72
N PHE A 42 6.83 -10.73 -26.59
CA PHE A 42 7.02 -12.08 -26.10
C PHE A 42 6.90 -13.11 -27.23
N SER A 43 7.81 -14.08 -27.24
CA SER A 43 7.77 -15.23 -28.15
C SER A 43 6.97 -16.40 -27.57
N SER A 44 7.08 -16.66 -26.27
CA SER A 44 6.29 -17.65 -25.53
C SER A 44 6.25 -17.32 -24.05
N VAL A 45 5.18 -17.75 -23.39
CA VAL A 45 5.02 -17.72 -21.93
C VAL A 45 4.41 -19.03 -21.50
N ASP A 46 5.17 -19.84 -20.78
CA ASP A 46 4.82 -21.21 -20.42
C ASP A 46 4.76 -21.33 -18.90
N ILE A 47 3.64 -21.81 -18.36
CA ILE A 47 3.43 -21.94 -16.90
C ILE A 47 3.51 -23.42 -16.50
N CYS A 48 4.28 -23.71 -15.46
CA CYS A 48 4.38 -25.02 -14.85
C CYS A 48 4.09 -24.92 -13.36
N CYS A 49 3.43 -25.94 -12.80
CA CYS A 49 3.27 -26.08 -11.36
C CYS A 49 4.40 -26.95 -10.82
N SER A 50 5.06 -26.54 -9.73
CA SER A 50 5.95 -27.44 -8.99
C SER A 50 5.09 -28.54 -8.35
N GLU A 51 5.54 -29.80 -8.32
CA GLU A 51 4.77 -30.90 -7.71
C GLU A 51 4.32 -30.53 -6.28
N GLY A 52 3.02 -30.27 -6.14
CA GLY A 52 2.37 -29.99 -4.87
C GLY A 52 2.16 -31.29 -4.08
N ASN A 53 2.25 -31.21 -2.76
CA ASN A 53 1.93 -32.31 -1.86
C ASN A 53 0.64 -33.03 -2.30
N THR A 54 0.71 -34.37 -2.36
CA THR A 54 -0.42 -35.24 -2.69
C THR A 54 -1.68 -34.86 -1.94
N SER A 55 -2.81 -34.90 -2.64
CA SER A 55 -4.12 -34.54 -2.10
C SER A 55 -4.41 -35.31 -0.82
N LYS A 56 -4.66 -34.57 0.25
CA LYS A 56 -5.34 -35.08 1.44
C LYS A 56 -6.68 -34.37 1.49
N ASN A 57 -7.76 -35.14 1.67
CA ASN A 57 -9.12 -34.67 2.00
C ASN A 57 -10.01 -34.12 0.87
N GLY A 58 -9.95 -34.65 -0.36
CA GLY A 58 -10.98 -34.35 -1.39
C GLY A 58 -10.98 -32.90 -1.94
N ILE A 59 -9.94 -32.13 -1.62
CA ILE A 59 -9.68 -30.78 -2.13
C ILE A 59 -8.83 -30.87 -3.40
N LEU A 60 -9.16 -30.08 -4.44
CA LEU A 60 -8.39 -30.05 -5.69
C LEU A 60 -6.96 -29.51 -5.44
N PRO A 61 -5.91 -30.20 -5.92
CA PRO A 61 -4.53 -29.72 -5.80
C PRO A 61 -4.27 -28.55 -6.75
N SER A 62 -3.16 -27.84 -6.53
CA SER A 62 -2.67 -26.86 -7.50
C SER A 62 -2.38 -27.51 -8.85
N THR A 63 -2.77 -26.86 -9.94
CA THR A 63 -2.61 -27.40 -11.30
C THR A 63 -2.42 -26.29 -12.33
N VAL A 64 -2.06 -26.65 -13.56
CA VAL A 64 -2.08 -25.76 -14.71
C VAL A 64 -3.09 -26.31 -15.72
N PHE A 65 -4.05 -25.50 -16.12
CA PHE A 65 -5.07 -25.85 -17.09
C PHE A 65 -5.22 -24.70 -18.10
N ASN A 66 -5.16 -24.99 -19.40
CA ASN A 66 -5.27 -23.98 -20.47
C ASN A 66 -4.39 -22.74 -20.26
N ALA A 67 -3.10 -22.94 -19.97
CA ALA A 67 -2.13 -21.87 -19.67
C ALA A 67 -2.52 -20.94 -18.49
N THR A 68 -3.43 -21.42 -17.64
CA THR A 68 -3.83 -20.77 -16.39
C THR A 68 -3.38 -21.65 -15.24
N ALA A 69 -2.62 -21.08 -14.32
CA ALA A 69 -2.33 -21.75 -13.07
C ALA A 69 -3.50 -21.58 -12.11
N ILE A 70 -3.85 -22.66 -11.44
CA ILE A 70 -4.95 -22.75 -10.50
C ILE A 70 -4.31 -23.18 -9.18
N SER A 71 -4.48 -22.37 -8.14
CA SER A 71 -4.07 -22.71 -6.78
C SER A 71 -4.78 -23.97 -6.31
N ARG A 72 -4.30 -24.57 -5.22
CA ARG A 72 -5.14 -25.53 -4.52
C ARG A 72 -6.45 -24.87 -4.10
N THR A 73 -7.51 -25.67 -4.05
CA THR A 73 -8.78 -25.22 -3.48
C THR A 73 -8.64 -25.03 -1.97
N VAL A 74 -9.28 -24.01 -1.42
CA VAL A 74 -9.41 -23.80 0.04
C VAL A 74 -10.88 -23.64 0.39
N GLU A 75 -11.27 -24.13 1.56
CA GLU A 75 -12.64 -23.99 2.07
C GLU A 75 -12.69 -22.83 3.06
N LEU A 76 -13.64 -21.92 2.86
CA LEU A 76 -13.88 -20.79 3.73
C LEU A 76 -15.07 -21.07 4.64
N THR A 77 -14.82 -21.05 5.95
CA THR A 77 -15.84 -21.35 6.96
C THR A 77 -16.19 -20.14 7.81
N TYR A 78 -15.21 -19.28 8.10
CA TYR A 78 -15.35 -18.15 9.02
C TYR A 78 -14.86 -16.81 8.44
N VAL A 79 -15.40 -15.71 8.98
CA VAL A 79 -14.88 -14.35 8.74
C VAL A 79 -13.57 -14.17 9.51
N GLU A 80 -12.61 -13.43 8.94
CA GLU A 80 -11.24 -13.30 9.48
C GLU A 80 -10.52 -14.66 9.60
N GLU A 81 -10.69 -15.53 8.60
CA GLU A 81 -10.00 -16.81 8.48
C GLU A 81 -8.79 -16.68 7.54
N LEU A 82 -7.64 -17.23 7.95
CA LEU A 82 -6.44 -17.27 7.13
C LEU A 82 -6.27 -18.66 6.52
N MET A 83 -6.49 -18.77 5.21
CA MET A 83 -6.38 -20.02 4.46
C MET A 83 -4.96 -20.16 3.90
N LYS A 84 -4.30 -21.31 4.15
CA LYS A 84 -2.95 -21.58 3.64
C LYS A 84 -3.01 -22.21 2.25
N LEU A 85 -2.29 -21.63 1.30
CA LEU A 85 -2.13 -22.16 -0.05
C LEU A 85 -0.86 -23.01 -0.10
N GLY A 86 0.31 -22.36 -0.08
CA GLY A 86 1.62 -23.03 -0.12
C GLY A 86 1.98 -23.55 -1.52
N ASP A 87 1.37 -22.99 -2.56
CA ASP A 87 1.55 -23.40 -3.96
C ASP A 87 2.73 -22.65 -4.58
N CYS A 88 3.46 -23.29 -5.50
CA CYS A 88 4.55 -22.65 -6.24
C CYS A 88 4.42 -22.97 -7.74
N PHE A 89 4.65 -21.95 -8.54
CA PHE A 89 4.53 -22.02 -9.99
C PHE A 89 5.71 -21.33 -10.64
N HIS A 90 6.18 -21.92 -11.73
CA HIS A 90 7.29 -21.42 -12.52
C HIS A 90 6.76 -20.99 -13.89
N ILE A 91 6.99 -19.73 -14.25
CA ILE A 91 6.61 -19.16 -15.53
C ILE A 91 7.89 -18.91 -16.32
N MET A 92 8.07 -19.65 -17.41
CA MET A 92 9.16 -19.46 -18.36
C MET A 92 8.73 -18.43 -19.40
N VAL A 93 9.48 -17.34 -19.51
CA VAL A 93 9.14 -16.21 -20.38
C VAL A 93 10.24 -16.01 -21.40
N LYS A 94 9.93 -16.26 -22.68
CA LYS A 94 10.85 -16.03 -23.79
C LYS A 94 10.50 -14.74 -24.52
N LEU A 95 11.45 -13.83 -24.64
CA LEU A 95 11.29 -12.59 -25.40
C LEU A 95 11.59 -12.80 -26.90
N LEU A 96 11.07 -11.88 -27.73
CA LEU A 96 11.52 -11.73 -29.11
C LEU A 96 13.02 -11.36 -29.17
N PRO A 97 13.71 -11.58 -30.31
CA PRO A 97 15.13 -11.28 -30.43
C PRO A 97 15.44 -9.83 -30.05
N GLN A 98 16.39 -9.64 -29.13
CA GLN A 98 16.84 -8.31 -28.72
C GLN A 98 18.25 -8.03 -29.26
N ARG A 99 18.53 -6.74 -29.49
CA ARG A 99 19.89 -6.22 -29.76
C ARG A 99 20.48 -5.47 -28.57
N ASP A 100 19.59 -4.86 -27.80
CA ASP A 100 19.90 -4.11 -26.60
C ASP A 100 19.22 -4.82 -25.42
N PHE A 101 20.03 -5.24 -24.47
CA PHE A 101 19.60 -5.94 -23.26
C PHE A 101 19.58 -4.99 -22.05
N SER A 102 19.62 -3.67 -22.24
CA SER A 102 19.61 -2.71 -21.12
C SER A 102 18.21 -2.43 -20.56
N LYS A 103 17.15 -2.71 -21.34
CA LYS A 103 15.79 -2.30 -21.00
C LYS A 103 15.04 -3.39 -20.27
N ALA A 104 14.49 -3.05 -19.11
CA ALA A 104 13.53 -3.89 -18.42
C ALA A 104 12.22 -3.97 -19.21
N VAL A 105 11.58 -5.14 -19.16
CA VAL A 105 10.28 -5.43 -19.79
C VAL A 105 9.28 -5.79 -18.71
N ARG A 106 7.99 -5.52 -18.91
CA ARG A 106 6.95 -5.87 -17.93
C ARG A 106 6.09 -7.02 -18.41
N LEU A 107 5.96 -8.03 -17.58
CA LEU A 107 5.01 -9.13 -17.74
C LEU A 107 3.72 -8.80 -17.00
N GLN A 108 2.59 -8.86 -17.70
CA GLN A 108 1.27 -8.69 -17.12
C GLN A 108 0.66 -10.05 -16.74
N ILE A 109 0.36 -10.21 -15.45
CA ILE A 109 -0.30 -11.38 -14.88
C ILE A 109 -1.67 -10.94 -14.34
N LEU A 110 -2.73 -11.55 -14.85
CA LEU A 110 -4.06 -11.40 -14.29
C LEU A 110 -4.20 -12.39 -13.13
N VAL A 111 -4.46 -11.89 -11.92
CA VAL A 111 -4.70 -12.68 -10.70
C VAL A 111 -6.18 -12.59 -10.38
N GLU A 112 -6.84 -13.72 -10.25
CA GLU A 112 -8.30 -13.82 -10.12
C GLU A 112 -8.66 -14.64 -8.87
N LEU A 113 -9.67 -14.17 -8.15
CA LEU A 113 -10.31 -14.90 -7.07
C LEU A 113 -11.60 -15.52 -7.60
N TRP A 114 -11.72 -16.81 -7.41
CA TRP A 114 -12.86 -17.60 -7.86
C TRP A 114 -13.52 -18.31 -6.68
N SER A 115 -14.85 -18.39 -6.66
CA SER A 115 -15.62 -19.08 -5.62
C SER A 115 -16.55 -20.14 -6.17
N MET A 116 -16.94 -21.09 -5.30
CA MET A 116 -17.93 -22.13 -5.58
C MET A 116 -18.65 -22.49 -4.28
N GLU A 117 -19.98 -22.59 -4.31
CA GLU A 117 -20.76 -23.03 -3.14
C GLU A 117 -20.45 -24.49 -2.74
N CYS A 118 -20.51 -24.78 -1.44
CA CYS A 118 -20.12 -26.09 -0.88
C CYS A 118 -21.17 -27.21 -1.09
N HIS A 119 -22.22 -26.99 -1.88
CA HIS A 119 -23.30 -27.96 -2.11
C HIS A 119 -22.87 -29.18 -2.93
N ARG A 120 -21.71 -29.13 -3.60
CA ARG A 120 -21.16 -30.21 -4.41
C ARG A 120 -19.64 -30.30 -4.20
N PRO A 121 -19.02 -31.47 -4.46
CA PRO A 121 -17.57 -31.58 -4.49
C PRO A 121 -16.96 -30.58 -5.48
N PRO A 122 -15.80 -29.98 -5.18
CA PRO A 122 -15.20 -28.94 -6.01
C PRO A 122 -14.82 -29.49 -7.40
N GLN A 123 -15.25 -28.79 -8.45
CA GLN A 123 -14.89 -29.06 -9.85
C GLN A 123 -14.46 -27.75 -10.50
N ASN A 124 -13.35 -27.73 -11.23
CA ASN A 124 -12.77 -26.49 -11.77
C ASN A 124 -13.73 -25.72 -12.68
N GLU A 125 -14.61 -26.41 -13.39
CA GLU A 125 -15.58 -25.83 -14.33
C GLU A 125 -16.75 -25.12 -13.65
N LEU A 126 -16.98 -25.37 -12.35
CA LEU A 126 -18.13 -24.84 -11.60
C LEU A 126 -17.80 -23.58 -10.79
N PHE A 127 -16.53 -23.18 -10.73
CA PHE A 127 -16.14 -21.95 -10.05
C PHE A 127 -16.57 -20.72 -10.85
N GLU A 128 -16.99 -19.68 -10.15
CA GLU A 128 -17.35 -18.37 -10.71
C GLU A 128 -16.32 -17.31 -10.28
N LEU A 129 -16.13 -16.30 -11.14
CA LEU A 129 -15.17 -15.22 -10.90
C LEU A 129 -15.78 -14.19 -9.94
N ASP A 130 -15.14 -13.98 -8.79
CA ASP A 130 -15.54 -12.97 -7.82
C ASP A 130 -14.87 -11.62 -8.08
N SER A 131 -13.53 -11.63 -8.22
CA SER A 131 -12.71 -10.43 -8.34
C SER A 131 -11.40 -10.71 -9.09
N SER A 132 -10.80 -9.67 -9.65
CA SER A 132 -9.53 -9.78 -10.37
C SER A 132 -8.61 -8.58 -10.16
N ARG A 133 -7.31 -8.80 -10.33
CA ARG A 133 -6.24 -7.81 -10.23
C ARG A 133 -5.21 -8.02 -11.32
N LEU A 134 -4.83 -6.94 -12.00
CA LEU A 134 -3.72 -6.96 -12.94
C LEU A 134 -2.42 -6.62 -12.20
N VAL A 135 -1.48 -7.55 -12.23
CA VAL A 135 -0.15 -7.42 -11.63
C VAL A 135 0.88 -7.31 -12.73
N GLU A 136 1.75 -6.31 -12.65
CA GLU A 136 2.88 -6.13 -13.54
C GLU A 136 4.17 -6.54 -12.82
N ILE A 137 4.92 -7.45 -13.45
CA ILE A 137 6.21 -7.95 -12.96
C ILE A 137 7.32 -7.41 -13.86
N GLU A 138 8.26 -6.67 -13.27
CA GLU A 138 9.43 -6.15 -13.97
C GLU A 138 10.49 -7.24 -14.19
N LEU A 139 10.74 -7.54 -15.47
CA LEU A 139 11.78 -8.43 -15.96
C LEU A 139 13.05 -7.59 -16.21
N ASN A 140 13.93 -7.52 -15.20
CA ASN A 140 15.20 -6.81 -15.34
C ASN A 140 16.28 -7.76 -15.90
N PRO A 141 16.97 -7.40 -17.00
CA PRO A 141 17.94 -8.27 -17.67
C PRO A 141 19.22 -8.51 -16.87
N THR A 142 19.56 -7.62 -15.95
CA THR A 142 20.84 -7.62 -15.22
C THR A 142 20.68 -7.85 -13.73
N ARG A 143 19.45 -8.03 -13.24
CA ARG A 143 19.16 -7.97 -11.81
C ARG A 143 18.07 -8.96 -11.40
N LEU A 144 18.28 -9.60 -10.25
CA LEU A 144 17.29 -10.41 -9.57
C LEU A 144 16.17 -9.49 -9.02
N THR A 145 14.93 -9.79 -9.38
CA THR A 145 13.75 -9.21 -8.72
C THR A 145 13.25 -10.21 -7.68
N ALA A 146 13.34 -9.88 -6.40
CA ALA A 146 12.84 -10.69 -5.29
C ALA A 146 11.87 -9.85 -4.46
N VAL A 147 10.60 -10.23 -4.44
CA VAL A 147 9.53 -9.47 -3.80
C VAL A 147 8.63 -10.40 -3.00
N ALA A 148 8.26 -10.02 -1.78
CA ALA A 148 7.08 -10.53 -1.10
C ALA A 148 6.12 -9.37 -0.87
N ARG A 149 4.84 -9.56 -1.23
CA ARG A 149 3.79 -8.55 -1.04
C ARG A 149 2.42 -9.16 -0.88
N THR A 150 1.48 -8.30 -0.50
CA THR A 150 0.05 -8.59 -0.50
C THR A 150 -0.66 -8.00 -1.71
N ILE A 151 -1.75 -8.63 -2.12
CA ILE A 151 -2.69 -8.14 -3.11
C ILE A 151 -4.09 -8.18 -2.49
N CYS A 152 -4.71 -7.01 -2.36
CA CYS A 152 -6.08 -6.88 -1.88
C CYS A 152 -7.07 -6.96 -3.06
N PHE A 153 -8.06 -7.84 -2.95
CA PHE A 153 -9.23 -7.87 -3.83
C PHE A 153 -10.24 -6.78 -3.43
N ASP A 154 -11.22 -6.49 -4.30
CA ASP A 154 -12.12 -5.34 -4.12
C ASP A 154 -13.18 -5.63 -3.06
N TYR A 155 -13.98 -4.61 -2.76
CA TYR A 155 -15.04 -4.67 -1.76
C TYR A 155 -16.10 -5.75 -2.04
N LYS A 156 -16.20 -6.31 -3.26
CA LYS A 156 -17.14 -7.40 -3.58
C LYS A 156 -16.67 -8.74 -3.03
N ALA A 157 -15.35 -8.92 -2.91
CA ALA A 157 -14.73 -10.12 -2.36
C ALA A 157 -13.55 -9.75 -1.46
N PRO A 158 -13.81 -9.06 -0.33
CA PRO A 158 -12.79 -8.42 0.48
C PRO A 158 -11.88 -9.47 1.11
N SER A 159 -10.71 -9.62 0.50
CA SER A 159 -9.72 -10.63 0.83
C SER A 159 -8.33 -10.18 0.44
N VAL A 160 -7.31 -10.77 1.07
CA VAL A 160 -5.91 -10.40 0.85
C VAL A 160 -5.08 -11.64 0.53
N LEU A 161 -4.51 -11.67 -0.66
CA LEU A 161 -3.59 -12.71 -1.11
C LEU A 161 -2.15 -12.34 -0.73
N SER A 162 -1.46 -13.26 -0.06
CA SER A 162 -0.02 -13.19 0.19
C SER A 162 0.74 -13.95 -0.88
N LEU A 163 1.74 -13.32 -1.48
CA LEU A 163 2.61 -13.99 -2.45
C LEU A 163 4.05 -13.49 -2.41
N SER A 164 4.95 -14.30 -2.96
CA SER A 164 6.30 -13.88 -3.32
C SER A 164 6.61 -14.18 -4.78
N VAL A 165 7.41 -13.32 -5.39
CA VAL A 165 7.86 -13.44 -6.77
C VAL A 165 9.37 -13.31 -6.80
N PHE A 166 10.03 -14.32 -7.37
CA PHE A 166 11.46 -14.30 -7.68
C PHE A 166 11.65 -14.39 -9.19
N VAL A 167 12.35 -13.43 -9.78
CA VAL A 167 12.54 -13.35 -11.24
C VAL A 167 13.99 -13.02 -11.57
N SER A 168 14.55 -13.77 -12.50
CA SER A 168 15.83 -13.44 -13.10
C SER A 168 15.84 -13.81 -14.57
N LEU A 169 16.70 -13.13 -15.34
CA LEU A 169 17.20 -13.70 -16.59
C LEU A 169 17.90 -15.01 -16.23
N VAL A 170 17.56 -16.10 -16.94
CA VAL A 170 18.16 -17.42 -16.72
C VAL A 170 18.95 -17.90 -17.93
N SER A 171 18.64 -17.42 -19.13
CA SER A 171 19.33 -17.80 -20.36
C SER A 171 19.14 -16.74 -21.43
N ILE A 172 20.09 -16.67 -22.37
CA ILE A 172 19.87 -16.08 -23.68
C ILE A 172 19.97 -17.23 -24.71
N MET A 173 18.95 -17.45 -25.53
CA MET A 173 18.96 -18.48 -26.56
C MET A 173 19.46 -17.91 -27.89
N SER A 174 20.50 -18.52 -28.46
CA SER A 174 20.99 -18.21 -29.80
C SER A 174 20.23 -18.99 -30.88
N GLN A 175 19.78 -18.31 -31.94
CA GLN A 175 19.14 -18.94 -33.11
C GLN A 175 19.77 -18.43 -34.42
N ARG A 176 20.29 -19.34 -35.25
CA ARG A 176 20.84 -18.99 -36.57
C ARG A 176 19.73 -18.68 -37.58
N ARG A 177 19.81 -17.51 -38.19
CA ARG A 177 18.94 -17.08 -39.31
C ARG A 177 19.44 -17.51 -40.67
N LYS A 178 20.76 -17.61 -40.85
CA LYS A 178 21.39 -17.92 -42.14
C LYS A 178 22.50 -18.94 -41.95
N PRO A 179 22.66 -19.88 -42.90
CA PRO A 179 23.79 -20.80 -42.89
C PRO A 179 25.11 -20.05 -43.20
N PRO A 180 26.27 -20.67 -42.88
CA PRO A 180 27.59 -20.18 -43.29
C PRO A 180 27.70 -19.98 -44.82
N PRO A 181 28.65 -19.17 -45.33
CA PRO A 181 29.76 -18.55 -44.62
C PRO A 181 29.36 -17.30 -43.81
N ASP A 182 29.99 -17.14 -42.66
CA ASP A 182 29.75 -16.04 -41.75
C ASP A 182 30.67 -14.84 -42.07
N PRO A 183 30.18 -13.59 -41.91
CA PRO A 183 30.99 -12.40 -42.10
C PRO A 183 32.06 -12.25 -41.01
N ALA A 184 33.14 -11.55 -41.33
CA ALA A 184 34.19 -11.19 -40.37
C ALA A 184 33.67 -10.35 -39.19
N ILE A 185 34.48 -10.21 -38.15
CA ILE A 185 34.16 -9.42 -36.95
C ILE A 185 33.88 -7.97 -37.36
N SER A 186 32.69 -7.48 -36.99
CA SER A 186 32.30 -6.08 -37.17
C SER A 186 32.07 -5.42 -35.82
N ASP A 187 32.07 -4.09 -35.77
CA ASP A 187 31.80 -3.36 -34.53
C ASP A 187 30.41 -3.67 -33.96
N GLY A 188 29.42 -3.87 -34.84
CA GLY A 188 28.09 -4.31 -34.42
C GLY A 188 28.08 -5.71 -33.80
N LEU A 189 28.96 -6.62 -34.23
CA LEU A 189 29.12 -7.93 -33.58
C LEU A 189 29.80 -7.78 -32.20
N ARG A 190 30.84 -6.94 -32.11
CA ARG A 190 31.53 -6.64 -30.84
C ARG A 190 30.57 -6.09 -29.80
N GLU A 191 29.79 -5.08 -30.18
CA GLU A 191 28.79 -4.48 -29.30
C GLU A 191 27.73 -5.50 -28.88
N TYR A 192 27.23 -6.31 -29.81
CA TYR A 192 26.24 -7.33 -29.49
C TYR A 192 26.75 -8.41 -28.54
N TYR A 193 27.98 -8.86 -28.76
CA TYR A 193 28.65 -9.83 -27.90
C TYR A 193 28.91 -9.24 -26.51
N LYS A 194 29.43 -8.01 -26.42
CA LYS A 194 29.63 -7.29 -25.15
C LYS A 194 28.34 -7.12 -24.36
N ASN A 195 27.26 -6.69 -25.03
CA ASN A 195 25.97 -6.50 -24.36
C ASN A 195 25.44 -7.83 -23.82
N MET A 196 25.56 -8.91 -24.59
CA MET A 196 25.15 -10.25 -24.16
C MET A 196 25.97 -10.76 -22.96
N THR A 197 27.31 -10.77 -23.06
CA THR A 197 28.18 -11.28 -21.98
C THR A 197 28.02 -10.46 -20.71
N SER A 198 28.00 -9.12 -20.85
CA SER A 198 27.82 -8.22 -19.71
C SER A 198 26.49 -8.43 -19.01
N THR A 199 25.42 -8.65 -19.77
CA THR A 199 24.08 -8.90 -19.20
C THR A 199 24.05 -10.19 -18.41
N LEU A 200 24.54 -11.29 -18.99
CA LEU A 200 24.56 -12.61 -18.33
C LEU A 200 25.40 -12.58 -17.04
N LEU A 201 26.61 -12.00 -17.10
CA LEU A 201 27.52 -11.93 -15.95
C LEU A 201 26.97 -11.01 -14.83
N LYS A 202 26.40 -9.85 -15.18
CA LYS A 202 25.76 -8.95 -14.20
C LYS A 202 24.55 -9.61 -13.53
N SER A 203 23.75 -10.35 -14.30
CA SER A 203 22.62 -11.12 -13.75
C SER A 203 23.09 -12.16 -12.73
N MET A 204 24.12 -12.95 -13.06
CA MET A 204 24.73 -13.90 -12.11
C MET A 204 25.21 -13.18 -10.84
N LYS A 205 25.96 -12.08 -11.02
CA LYS A 205 26.49 -11.31 -9.90
C LYS A 205 25.40 -10.73 -9.01
N SER A 206 24.28 -10.31 -9.60
CA SER A 206 23.12 -9.84 -8.86
C SER A 206 22.53 -10.93 -7.97
N ILE A 207 22.44 -12.17 -8.45
CA ILE A 207 21.94 -13.30 -7.65
C ILE A 207 22.93 -13.59 -6.51
N GLU A 208 24.23 -13.69 -6.80
CA GLU A 208 25.27 -13.90 -5.77
C GLU A 208 25.22 -12.84 -4.67
N ASN A 209 25.13 -11.56 -5.06
CA ASN A 209 25.05 -10.45 -4.11
C ASN A 209 23.80 -10.52 -3.23
N PHE A 210 22.67 -10.97 -3.78
CA PHE A 210 21.45 -11.19 -3.02
C PHE A 210 21.63 -12.32 -1.99
N ILE A 211 22.19 -13.46 -2.41
CA ILE A 211 22.46 -14.58 -1.50
C ILE A 211 23.40 -14.12 -0.37
N LYS A 212 24.48 -13.41 -0.68
CA LYS A 212 25.41 -12.83 0.32
C LYS A 212 24.69 -11.91 1.31
N HIS A 213 23.85 -11.01 0.79
CA HIS A 213 23.13 -10.05 1.64
C HIS A 213 22.21 -10.72 2.65
N TYR A 214 21.58 -11.83 2.26
CA TYR A 214 20.63 -12.57 3.10
C TYR A 214 21.19 -13.89 3.66
N GLU A 215 22.51 -14.13 3.61
CA GLU A 215 23.09 -15.39 4.08
C GLU A 215 22.80 -15.65 5.56
N SER A 216 22.73 -14.58 6.36
CA SER A 216 22.42 -14.65 7.80
C SER A 216 21.02 -15.21 8.11
N LEU A 217 20.13 -15.25 7.12
CA LEU A 217 18.80 -15.86 7.25
C LEU A 217 18.80 -17.35 6.89
N LEU A 218 19.88 -17.85 6.28
CA LEU A 218 20.05 -19.25 5.91
C LEU A 218 20.58 -20.05 7.11
N SER A 219 20.16 -21.31 7.19
CA SER A 219 20.72 -22.27 8.17
C SER A 219 21.99 -22.95 7.66
N THR A 220 22.41 -22.65 6.42
CA THR A 220 23.49 -23.33 5.69
C THR A 220 24.59 -22.33 5.36
N VAL A 221 25.85 -22.74 5.52
CA VAL A 221 27.01 -21.93 5.11
C VAL A 221 27.15 -22.01 3.59
N VAL A 222 27.17 -20.85 2.95
CA VAL A 222 27.32 -20.72 1.50
C VAL A 222 28.72 -20.22 1.17
N LYS A 223 29.48 -20.99 0.38
CA LYS A 223 30.81 -20.58 -0.11
C LYS A 223 30.66 -19.80 -1.42
N PHE A 224 31.27 -18.62 -1.52
CA PHE A 224 31.20 -17.79 -2.72
C PHE A 224 32.56 -17.74 -3.42
N GLU A 225 32.59 -18.00 -4.71
CA GLU A 225 33.74 -17.65 -5.54
C GLU A 225 33.71 -16.15 -5.87
N ASN A 226 34.87 -15.49 -5.82
CA ASN A 226 34.95 -14.07 -6.15
C ASN A 226 35.15 -13.90 -7.65
N THR A 227 34.05 -13.69 -8.37
CA THR A 227 34.09 -13.41 -9.81
C THR A 227 34.15 -11.90 -10.05
N ASP A 228 35.24 -11.43 -10.68
CA ASP A 228 35.37 -10.08 -11.21
C ASP A 228 34.72 -10.03 -12.60
N VAL A 229 33.54 -9.41 -12.67
CA VAL A 229 32.75 -9.29 -13.89
C VAL A 229 33.52 -8.55 -14.98
N SER A 230 34.26 -7.50 -14.64
CA SER A 230 34.97 -6.68 -15.62
C SER A 230 36.17 -7.42 -16.22
N LEU A 231 36.87 -8.20 -15.39
CA LEU A 231 37.95 -9.05 -15.87
C LEU A 231 37.43 -10.15 -16.79
N GLU A 232 36.36 -10.84 -16.39
CA GLU A 232 35.77 -11.93 -17.20
C GLU A 232 35.20 -11.41 -18.53
N GLU A 233 34.55 -10.24 -18.53
CA GLU A 233 34.09 -9.56 -19.76
C GLU A 233 35.26 -9.29 -20.73
N ALA A 234 36.40 -8.81 -20.22
CA ALA A 234 37.59 -8.52 -21.02
C ALA A 234 38.18 -9.80 -21.64
N THR A 235 38.27 -10.88 -20.86
CA THR A 235 38.78 -12.18 -21.33
C THR A 235 37.89 -12.79 -22.40
N LEU A 236 36.57 -12.74 -22.22
CA LEU A 236 35.61 -13.25 -23.21
C LEU A 236 35.66 -12.45 -24.51
N LEU A 237 35.91 -11.14 -24.44
CA LEU A 237 36.07 -10.31 -25.63
C LEU A 237 37.37 -10.65 -26.37
N ALA A 238 38.49 -10.83 -25.68
CA ALA A 238 39.75 -11.26 -26.29
C ALA A 238 39.61 -12.63 -26.97
N LYS A 239 38.83 -13.55 -26.39
CA LYS A 239 38.48 -14.83 -27.01
C LYS A 239 37.70 -14.68 -28.31
N LEU A 240 36.82 -13.68 -28.42
CA LEU A 240 36.11 -13.38 -29.66
C LEU A 240 37.05 -12.80 -30.73
N GLU A 241 37.91 -11.84 -30.37
CA GLU A 241 38.82 -11.18 -31.32
C GLU A 241 39.85 -12.15 -31.91
N SER A 242 40.27 -13.16 -31.14
CA SER A 242 41.24 -14.17 -31.56
C SER A 242 40.62 -15.36 -32.31
N SER A 243 39.28 -15.42 -32.44
CA SER A 243 38.57 -16.59 -32.95
C SER A 243 38.46 -16.60 -34.49
N GLU A 244 38.85 -17.72 -35.11
CA GLU A 244 38.65 -17.96 -36.56
C GLU A 244 37.17 -18.09 -36.97
N SER A 245 36.27 -18.43 -36.04
CA SER A 245 34.82 -18.54 -36.26
C SER A 245 33.99 -17.73 -35.25
N PRO A 246 33.99 -16.39 -35.34
CA PRO A 246 33.44 -15.49 -34.30
C PRO A 246 31.96 -15.75 -33.95
N TRP A 247 31.14 -16.13 -34.93
CA TRP A 247 29.72 -16.40 -34.71
C TRP A 247 29.48 -17.72 -33.97
N SER A 248 30.29 -18.75 -34.24
CA SER A 248 30.27 -20.00 -33.47
C SER A 248 30.76 -19.76 -32.04
N THR A 249 31.81 -18.95 -31.87
CA THR A 249 32.31 -18.53 -30.55
C THR A 249 31.24 -17.78 -29.75
N LEU A 250 30.46 -16.92 -30.42
CA LEU A 250 29.31 -16.26 -29.81
C LEU A 250 28.30 -17.29 -29.28
N GLU A 251 27.82 -18.21 -30.12
CA GLU A 251 26.83 -19.22 -29.72
C GLU A 251 27.32 -20.10 -28.56
N ILE A 252 28.56 -20.59 -28.63
CA ILE A 252 29.16 -21.42 -27.57
C ILE A 252 29.22 -20.64 -26.25
N THR A 253 29.67 -19.38 -26.30
CA THR A 253 29.76 -18.52 -25.11
C THR A 253 28.37 -18.21 -24.54
N THR A 254 27.38 -17.95 -25.40
CA THR A 254 25.99 -17.75 -24.96
C THR A 254 25.47 -18.97 -24.21
N VAL A 255 25.67 -20.17 -24.76
CA VAL A 255 25.21 -21.42 -24.15
C VAL A 255 25.90 -21.68 -22.82
N ASP A 256 27.22 -21.49 -22.74
CA ASP A 256 28.00 -21.70 -21.51
C ASP A 256 27.56 -20.76 -20.37
N LEU A 257 27.54 -19.46 -20.64
CA LEU A 257 27.08 -18.47 -19.65
C LEU A 257 25.61 -18.68 -19.28
N SER A 258 24.75 -19.04 -20.23
CA SER A 258 23.34 -19.32 -19.91
C SER A 258 23.20 -20.54 -19.00
N LYS A 259 23.98 -21.60 -19.19
CA LYS A 259 23.98 -22.77 -18.30
C LYS A 259 24.40 -22.39 -16.88
N ARG A 260 25.49 -21.62 -16.76
CA ARG A 260 25.98 -21.12 -15.45
C ARG A 260 24.91 -20.28 -14.75
N LEU A 261 24.26 -19.36 -15.47
CA LEU A 261 23.25 -18.46 -14.89
C LEU A 261 22.01 -19.21 -14.44
N HIS A 262 21.54 -20.16 -15.27
CA HIS A 262 20.41 -21.01 -14.92
C HIS A 262 20.70 -21.81 -13.64
N GLU A 263 21.89 -22.39 -13.52
CA GLU A 263 22.28 -23.17 -12.35
C GLU A 263 22.40 -22.32 -11.08
N VAL A 264 22.98 -21.12 -11.16
CA VAL A 264 23.02 -20.17 -10.03
C VAL A 264 21.62 -19.78 -9.58
N PHE A 265 20.70 -19.52 -10.52
CA PHE A 265 19.31 -19.20 -10.18
C PHE A 265 18.56 -20.39 -9.57
N ARG A 266 18.82 -21.61 -10.06
CA ARG A 266 18.27 -22.86 -9.49
C ARG A 266 18.73 -23.04 -8.04
N GLN A 267 20.02 -22.89 -7.77
CA GLN A 267 20.58 -22.95 -6.41
C GLN A 267 20.01 -21.85 -5.50
N PHE A 268 19.79 -20.64 -6.04
CA PHE A 268 19.10 -19.58 -5.33
C PHE A 268 17.68 -20.01 -4.89
N LEU A 269 16.90 -20.62 -5.80
CA LEU A 269 15.57 -21.11 -5.48
C LEU A 269 15.64 -22.24 -4.43
N ASP A 270 16.60 -23.16 -4.50
CA ASP A 270 16.78 -24.21 -3.49
C ASP A 270 17.07 -23.63 -2.08
N LEU A 271 17.82 -22.53 -2.01
CA LEU A 271 18.19 -21.89 -0.74
C LEU A 271 17.05 -21.06 -0.14
N PHE A 272 16.28 -20.36 -0.97
CA PHE A 272 15.36 -19.31 -0.50
C PHE A 272 13.88 -19.59 -0.77
N SER A 273 13.54 -20.53 -1.65
CA SER A 273 12.13 -20.86 -1.91
C SER A 273 11.47 -21.28 -0.60
N ARG A 274 10.28 -20.74 -0.33
CA ARG A 274 9.50 -20.97 0.90
C ARG A 274 10.19 -20.56 2.21
N SER A 275 11.30 -19.82 2.18
CA SER A 275 11.97 -19.30 3.38
C SER A 275 11.12 -18.24 4.08
N GLN A 276 10.51 -18.61 5.21
CA GLN A 276 9.63 -17.71 5.98
C GLN A 276 10.37 -16.47 6.49
N ASN A 277 11.65 -16.61 6.87
CA ASN A 277 12.47 -15.50 7.34
C ASN A 277 12.73 -14.47 6.22
N LEU A 278 13.05 -14.95 5.02
CA LEU A 278 13.24 -14.07 3.86
C LEU A 278 11.91 -13.39 3.48
N ILE A 279 10.83 -14.16 3.37
CA ILE A 279 9.50 -13.64 3.03
C ILE A 279 9.05 -12.57 4.02
N ALA A 280 9.26 -12.78 5.32
CA ALA A 280 8.96 -11.78 6.34
C ALA A 280 9.80 -10.50 6.16
N LYS A 281 11.09 -10.65 5.85
CA LYS A 281 11.99 -9.51 5.61
C LYS A 281 11.61 -8.71 4.36
N LEU A 282 11.31 -9.40 3.25
CA LEU A 282 10.87 -8.77 1.99
C LEU A 282 9.50 -8.08 2.15
N ASN A 283 8.56 -8.69 2.86
CA ASN A 283 7.27 -8.06 3.18
C ASN A 283 7.45 -6.78 4.01
N SER A 284 8.35 -6.79 4.99
CA SER A 284 8.67 -5.60 5.78
C SER A 284 9.23 -4.47 4.90
N GLN A 285 10.09 -4.79 3.93
CA GLN A 285 10.62 -3.81 2.99
C GLN A 285 9.55 -3.25 2.06
N TYR A 286 8.67 -4.11 1.52
CA TYR A 286 7.53 -3.67 0.73
C TYR A 286 6.60 -2.77 1.55
N TYR A 287 6.30 -3.14 2.79
CA TYR A 287 5.48 -2.34 3.68
C TYR A 287 6.08 -0.95 3.96
N GLU A 288 7.38 -0.87 4.27
CA GLU A 288 8.05 0.42 4.46
C GLU A 288 7.98 1.29 3.20
N TRP A 289 8.19 0.70 2.02
CA TRP A 289 8.05 1.40 0.75
C TRP A 289 6.61 1.90 0.55
N ARG A 290 5.61 1.04 0.77
CA ARG A 290 4.19 1.36 0.63
C ARG A 290 3.79 2.49 1.57
N GLN A 291 4.21 2.42 2.84
CA GLN A 291 3.96 3.47 3.81
C GLN A 291 4.57 4.81 3.39
N ARG A 292 5.77 4.83 2.80
CA ARG A 292 6.33 6.09 2.28
C ARG A 292 5.53 6.61 1.10
N LEU A 293 5.16 5.75 0.15
CA LEU A 293 4.34 6.12 -1.01
C LEU A 293 2.99 6.71 -0.59
N LEU A 294 2.30 6.10 0.39
CA LEU A 294 1.06 6.63 0.94
C LEU A 294 1.24 8.00 1.62
N GLY A 295 2.44 8.33 2.11
CA GLY A 295 2.74 9.66 2.65
C GLY A 295 3.01 10.73 1.58
N GLU A 296 3.26 10.35 0.32
CA GLU A 296 3.50 11.32 -0.76
C GLU A 296 2.20 12.00 -1.19
N ALA A 297 2.27 13.26 -1.64
CA ALA A 297 1.10 14.07 -1.96
C ALA A 297 0.03 14.13 -0.84
N PHE A 298 0.45 13.89 0.41
CA PHE A 298 -0.37 14.08 1.61
C PHE A 298 0.31 15.16 2.45
N PHE A 299 -0.21 16.37 2.33
CA PHE A 299 0.28 17.54 3.04
C PHE A 299 -0.57 17.78 4.28
N PHE A 300 0.04 18.27 5.35
CA PHE A 300 -0.69 18.65 6.56
C PHE A 300 -0.13 19.91 7.20
N ASN A 301 -1.00 20.59 7.94
CA ASN A 301 -0.66 21.70 8.81
C ASN A 301 -1.41 21.57 10.14
N GLU A 302 -0.78 21.98 11.23
CA GLU A 302 -1.38 21.94 12.58
C GLU A 302 -1.60 23.36 13.10
N ARG A 303 -2.75 23.62 13.71
CA ARG A 303 -3.17 24.90 14.29
C ARG A 303 -3.89 24.72 15.63
N SER A 304 -4.01 25.80 16.38
CA SER A 304 -4.87 25.84 17.56
C SER A 304 -6.35 25.78 17.17
N LEU A 305 -7.18 25.16 18.00
CA LEU A 305 -8.63 25.12 17.81
C LEU A 305 -9.26 26.52 17.77
N ASP A 306 -8.63 27.51 18.43
CA ASP A 306 -9.10 28.91 18.40
C ASP A 306 -8.98 29.54 17.00
N GLU A 307 -8.09 29.02 16.16
CA GLU A 307 -7.88 29.48 14.79
C GLU A 307 -8.90 28.89 13.81
N LEU A 308 -9.85 28.06 14.26
CA LEU A 308 -10.86 27.43 13.40
C LEU A 308 -11.70 28.43 12.60
N LYS A 309 -11.90 29.64 13.15
CA LYS A 309 -12.64 30.74 12.52
C LYS A 309 -11.78 31.57 11.55
N SER A 310 -10.46 31.43 11.61
CA SER A 310 -9.52 32.22 10.81
C SER A 310 -9.59 31.82 9.34
N VAL A 311 -9.44 32.81 8.45
CA VAL A 311 -9.33 32.56 7.02
C VAL A 311 -7.90 32.10 6.71
N LEU A 312 -7.77 30.98 6.00
CA LEU A 312 -6.46 30.49 5.56
C LEU A 312 -5.75 31.51 4.65
N PRO A 313 -4.42 31.65 4.75
CA PRO A 313 -3.66 32.57 3.90
C PRO A 313 -3.58 32.12 2.44
N TYR A 314 -3.94 30.87 2.14
CA TYR A 314 -3.87 30.25 0.83
C TYR A 314 -5.21 29.69 0.37
N VAL A 315 -5.29 29.36 -0.93
CA VAL A 315 -6.46 28.76 -1.57
C VAL A 315 -6.10 27.36 -2.06
N ILE A 316 -6.64 26.32 -1.40
CA ILE A 316 -6.31 24.91 -1.71
C ILE A 316 -6.46 24.55 -3.21
N PRO A 317 -7.53 24.93 -3.92
CA PRO A 317 -7.64 24.69 -5.36
C PRO A 317 -6.47 25.23 -6.22
N GLU A 318 -5.89 26.36 -5.82
CA GLU A 318 -4.72 26.93 -6.51
C GLU A 318 -3.47 26.09 -6.26
N LEU A 319 -3.28 25.61 -5.03
CA LEU A 319 -2.17 24.70 -4.68
C LEU A 319 -2.24 23.40 -5.47
N ILE A 320 -3.43 22.79 -5.54
CA ILE A 320 -3.69 21.58 -6.34
C ILE A 320 -3.34 21.83 -7.81
N THR A 321 -3.73 22.98 -8.36
CA THR A 321 -3.41 23.35 -9.75
C THR A 321 -1.90 23.43 -9.99
N GLN A 322 -1.13 23.92 -9.03
CA GLN A 322 0.34 23.94 -9.14
C GLN A 322 0.95 22.55 -9.04
N LEU A 323 0.43 21.70 -8.14
CA LEU A 323 0.85 20.30 -8.03
C LEU A 323 0.58 19.51 -9.30
N SER A 324 -0.62 19.62 -9.87
CA SER A 324 -1.00 18.92 -11.10
C SER A 324 -0.20 19.35 -12.33
N LYS A 325 0.42 20.53 -12.30
CA LYS A 325 1.31 21.05 -13.36
C LYS A 325 2.78 20.67 -13.16
N SER A 326 3.13 20.05 -12.03
CA SER A 326 4.49 19.64 -11.72
C SER A 326 4.80 18.23 -12.21
N LYS A 327 6.08 17.85 -12.26
CA LYS A 327 6.50 16.47 -12.53
C LYS A 327 6.58 15.62 -11.26
N TYR A 328 6.23 16.18 -10.09
CA TYR A 328 6.35 15.51 -8.80
C TYR A 328 5.53 14.22 -8.74
N LEU A 329 4.26 14.22 -9.13
CA LEU A 329 3.45 13.00 -9.13
C LEU A 329 4.03 11.95 -10.08
N GLN A 330 4.46 12.37 -11.28
CA GLN A 330 5.08 11.50 -12.29
C GLN A 330 6.43 10.92 -11.85
N SER A 331 7.08 11.51 -10.84
CA SER A 331 8.34 11.02 -10.29
C SER A 331 8.18 9.88 -9.29
N PHE A 332 6.94 9.49 -8.94
CA PHE A 332 6.70 8.38 -8.01
C PHE A 332 7.19 7.07 -8.60
N THR A 333 8.09 6.41 -7.86
CA THR A 333 8.64 5.12 -8.28
C THR A 333 7.60 4.02 -8.15
N GLN A 334 7.59 3.09 -9.10
CA GLN A 334 6.79 1.87 -8.99
C GLN A 334 7.60 0.74 -8.38
N TYR A 335 6.93 -0.12 -7.61
CA TYR A 335 7.56 -1.31 -7.07
C TYR A 335 7.77 -2.36 -8.18
N PRO A 336 8.82 -3.18 -8.14
CA PRO A 336 9.13 -4.13 -9.22
C PRO A 336 8.01 -5.14 -9.54
N VAL A 337 7.21 -5.49 -8.53
CA VAL A 337 5.93 -6.19 -8.71
C VAL A 337 4.85 -5.23 -8.28
N SER A 338 4.14 -4.64 -9.24
CA SER A 338 3.16 -3.58 -9.01
C SER A 338 1.75 -4.01 -9.39
N CYS A 339 0.76 -3.46 -8.72
CA CYS A 339 -0.65 -3.62 -9.04
C CYS A 339 -1.28 -2.22 -9.06
N ALA A 340 -1.57 -1.67 -10.24
CA ALA A 340 -2.00 -0.28 -10.36
C ALA A 340 -3.27 0.04 -9.55
N ALA A 341 -4.20 -0.92 -9.46
CA ALA A 341 -5.45 -0.79 -8.71
C ALA A 341 -5.23 -0.68 -7.18
N VAL A 342 -4.10 -1.17 -6.67
CA VAL A 342 -3.76 -1.12 -5.23
C VAL A 342 -2.69 -0.07 -4.96
N ASP A 343 -1.71 0.08 -5.84
CA ASP A 343 -0.55 0.93 -5.60
C ASP A 343 -0.83 2.42 -5.92
N SER A 344 -1.74 2.72 -6.87
CA SER A 344 -2.08 4.05 -7.44
C SER A 344 -0.90 5.04 -7.56
N PRO A 345 0.21 4.70 -8.25
CA PRO A 345 1.32 5.62 -8.44
C PRO A 345 0.99 6.68 -9.50
N GLY A 346 1.71 7.81 -9.45
CA GLY A 346 1.68 8.79 -10.54
C GLY A 346 0.40 9.62 -10.60
N ASP A 347 -0.10 9.80 -11.83
CA ASP A 347 -1.28 10.62 -12.14
C ASP A 347 -2.60 10.03 -11.60
N LEU A 348 -2.58 8.83 -11.02
CA LEU A 348 -3.73 8.22 -10.34
C LEU A 348 -3.71 8.46 -8.82
N CYS A 349 -2.65 9.06 -8.27
CA CYS A 349 -2.52 9.32 -6.84
C CYS A 349 -3.49 10.42 -6.38
N SER A 350 -4.19 10.20 -5.29
CA SER A 350 -5.00 11.22 -4.63
C SER A 350 -4.12 12.24 -3.89
N ILE A 351 -4.48 13.52 -4.00
CA ILE A 351 -3.83 14.62 -3.26
C ILE A 351 -4.69 14.95 -2.05
N ILE A 352 -4.06 15.07 -0.88
CA ILE A 352 -4.74 15.41 0.37
C ILE A 352 -4.03 16.62 1.00
N PHE A 353 -4.80 17.65 1.32
CA PHE A 353 -4.39 18.73 2.22
C PHE A 353 -5.17 18.59 3.53
N GLU A 354 -4.46 18.32 4.62
CA GLU A 354 -5.01 18.21 5.98
C GLU A 354 -4.75 19.49 6.76
N GLU A 355 -5.82 20.08 7.29
CA GLU A 355 -5.75 21.18 8.26
C GLU A 355 -6.26 20.66 9.61
N ARG A 356 -5.34 20.51 10.56
CA ARG A 356 -5.61 19.91 11.87
C ARG A 356 -5.67 20.97 12.95
N TYR A 357 -6.79 21.05 13.65
CA TYR A 357 -7.05 22.00 14.72
C TYR A 357 -7.14 21.26 16.05
N LYS A 358 -6.24 21.54 16.99
CA LYS A 358 -6.16 20.86 18.29
C LYS A 358 -6.41 21.82 19.44
N LYS A 359 -7.09 21.35 20.48
CA LYS A 359 -7.18 22.06 21.76
C LYS A 359 -5.81 22.00 22.44
N GLU A 360 -5.20 23.14 22.77
CA GLU A 360 -3.83 23.19 23.32
C GLU A 360 -3.75 22.48 24.67
N ALA A 361 -3.36 21.20 24.67
CA ALA A 361 -2.77 20.48 25.81
C ALA A 361 -2.16 19.14 25.35
N GLU A 362 -1.04 19.19 24.63
CA GLU A 362 0.01 18.17 24.70
C GLU A 362 1.28 18.79 24.13
N LYS A 363 2.17 19.29 25.01
CA LYS A 363 3.59 19.47 24.66
C LYS A 363 4.20 18.09 24.46
N LYS A 364 3.87 17.42 23.35
CA LYS A 364 4.75 16.39 22.81
C LYS A 364 5.95 17.12 22.27
N ASN A 365 7.12 16.84 22.85
CA ASN A 365 8.40 17.24 22.30
C ASN A 365 8.51 16.66 20.88
N ILE A 366 7.99 17.38 19.89
CA ILE A 366 8.40 17.20 18.51
C ILE A 366 9.84 17.62 18.51
N ILE A 367 10.74 16.65 18.50
CA ILE A 367 12.13 16.89 18.13
C ILE A 367 12.05 17.34 16.67
N GLN A 368 11.93 18.64 16.45
CA GLN A 368 12.25 19.24 15.18
C GLN A 368 13.68 18.83 14.86
N THR A 369 13.88 18.24 13.69
CA THR A 369 15.16 17.74 13.18
C THR A 369 16.18 18.85 12.88
N ASP A 370 15.97 20.07 13.37
CA ASP A 370 16.91 21.18 13.21
C ASP A 370 18.09 21.10 14.20
N ASP A 371 17.99 20.26 15.25
CA ASP A 371 18.97 20.22 16.34
C ASP A 371 19.98 19.04 16.29
N ILE A 372 20.12 18.37 15.14
CA ILE A 372 21.17 17.35 14.92
C ILE A 372 22.50 17.99 14.54
N SER A 373 22.49 19.17 13.91
CA SER A 373 23.70 19.90 13.53
C SER A 373 24.51 20.40 14.74
N SER A 374 23.82 20.72 15.85
CA SER A 374 24.42 21.25 17.08
C SER A 374 25.04 20.17 17.98
N ARG A 375 24.61 18.90 17.87
CA ARG A 375 25.16 17.78 18.66
C ARG A 375 26.31 17.02 18.00
N ILE A 376 26.51 17.19 16.69
CA ILE A 376 27.65 16.58 15.97
C ILE A 376 28.94 17.41 16.14
N SER A 377 28.83 18.70 16.49
CA SER A 377 29.98 19.59 16.67
C SER A 377 30.64 19.55 18.06
N GLN A 378 30.18 18.70 19.00
CA GLN A 378 30.76 18.58 20.34
C GLN A 378 31.31 17.20 20.75
N SER A 379 31.42 16.22 19.84
CA SER A 379 32.04 14.92 20.18
C SER A 379 33.46 14.69 19.63
N SER A 380 34.11 15.72 19.10
CA SER A 380 35.52 15.66 18.67
C SER A 380 36.48 16.16 19.75
N LYS A 381 36.38 15.58 20.94
CA LYS A 381 37.43 15.54 21.97
C LYS A 381 36.86 14.64 23.05
N TRP A 382 37.50 13.52 23.33
CA TRP A 382 37.85 13.11 24.69
C TRP A 382 38.86 11.95 24.61
N LYS A 383 39.96 12.16 25.34
CA LYS A 383 41.17 11.33 25.38
C LYS A 383 40.92 10.03 26.14
N ARG A 384 41.73 9.02 25.80
CA ARG A 384 42.03 7.87 26.66
C ARG A 384 42.51 8.34 28.04
N SER A 385 41.83 7.91 29.10
CA SER A 385 42.44 7.64 30.42
C SER A 385 41.60 6.62 31.17
N GLY A 386 42.26 5.58 31.68
CA GLY A 386 41.62 4.46 32.37
C GLY A 386 41.34 4.69 33.86
N VAL A 387 40.95 3.55 34.47
CA VAL A 387 40.83 3.21 35.90
C VAL A 387 39.42 3.26 36.51
N SER A 388 38.85 2.04 36.61
CA SER A 388 38.02 1.42 37.66
C SER A 388 37.13 2.27 38.57
N LYS A 389 35.84 1.88 38.64
CA LYS A 389 35.24 1.26 39.85
C LYS A 389 33.97 0.47 39.53
N SER A 390 33.91 -0.70 40.15
CA SER A 390 32.89 -1.75 40.09
C SER A 390 31.57 -1.34 40.77
N LEU A 391 30.44 -1.83 40.24
CA LEU A 391 29.26 -2.19 41.03
C LEU A 391 28.60 -3.44 40.40
N ARG A 392 28.41 -4.46 41.25
CA ARG A 392 28.06 -5.85 40.91
C ARG A 392 26.53 -6.05 40.86
N LEU A 393 26.08 -6.90 39.94
CA LEU A 393 24.74 -7.53 39.94
C LEU A 393 24.76 -8.80 40.82
N PRO A 394 23.66 -9.14 41.52
CA PRO A 394 23.62 -10.25 42.47
C PRO A 394 23.58 -11.61 41.76
N LYS A 395 24.43 -12.53 42.24
CA LYS A 395 24.40 -13.96 41.90
C LYS A 395 23.43 -14.68 42.83
N PHE A 396 22.45 -15.39 42.28
CA PHE A 396 21.76 -16.45 43.01
C PHE A 396 22.57 -17.75 42.88
N GLN A 397 23.05 -18.25 44.02
CA GLN A 397 23.72 -19.53 44.15
C GLN A 397 22.68 -20.63 44.44
N SER A 398 22.82 -21.74 43.73
CA SER A 398 22.25 -23.03 44.09
C SER A 398 23.08 -23.69 45.20
N LYS A 399 22.40 -24.32 46.16
CA LYS A 399 22.96 -25.40 46.98
C LYS A 399 21.95 -26.53 47.12
N SER A 400 22.55 -27.72 47.09
CA SER A 400 22.10 -29.11 47.04
C SER A 400 21.22 -29.60 48.21
N PHE A 401 20.40 -30.63 47.93
CA PHE A 401 20.16 -31.74 48.86
C PHE A 401 19.91 -33.06 48.09
N GLU A 402 20.44 -34.16 48.63
CA GLU A 402 20.56 -35.50 48.05
C GLU A 402 19.35 -36.44 48.30
N SER A 403 19.27 -37.46 47.43
CA SER A 403 18.82 -38.85 47.64
C SER A 403 17.31 -39.19 47.66
N GLN A 404 16.85 -40.07 46.76
CA GLN A 404 16.77 -41.53 46.95
C GLN A 404 16.04 -42.25 45.78
N SER A 405 16.67 -43.34 45.32
CA SER A 405 16.14 -44.61 44.79
C SER A 405 14.98 -44.68 43.75
N SER A 406 15.29 -45.26 42.58
CA SER A 406 14.96 -46.67 42.20
C SER A 406 14.48 -46.89 40.75
N LYS A 407 15.12 -47.88 40.11
CA LYS A 407 14.66 -48.84 39.07
C LYS A 407 14.46 -48.39 37.59
N SER A 408 15.52 -48.69 36.82
CA SER A 408 15.59 -49.45 35.55
C SER A 408 14.35 -49.66 34.67
N VAL A 409 14.51 -49.43 33.35
CA VAL A 409 14.62 -50.40 32.21
C VAL A 409 14.41 -49.54 30.94
N GLY A 410 15.40 -49.29 30.07
CA GLY A 410 15.96 -50.20 29.09
C GLY A 410 15.53 -49.79 27.66
N LYS A 411 16.36 -49.01 26.94
CA LYS A 411 16.33 -48.89 25.47
C LYS A 411 17.76 -48.99 24.94
N PRO A 412 18.01 -49.77 23.86
CA PRO A 412 19.35 -49.89 23.29
C PRO A 412 19.69 -48.68 22.42
N ARG A 413 20.98 -48.34 22.41
CA ARG A 413 21.62 -47.48 21.42
C ARG A 413 21.64 -48.19 20.06
N LEU A 414 21.37 -47.44 19.00
CA LEU A 414 22.15 -47.51 17.76
C LEU A 414 22.26 -46.10 17.17
N SER A 415 23.51 -45.72 16.98
CA SER A 415 24.04 -44.52 16.34
C SER A 415 23.71 -44.48 14.85
N VAL A 416 23.38 -43.30 14.33
CA VAL A 416 23.68 -42.91 12.94
C VAL A 416 24.12 -41.45 12.96
N ASP A 417 25.25 -41.21 12.31
CA ASP A 417 25.94 -39.93 12.14
C ASP A 417 25.04 -38.83 11.58
N VAL A 418 25.24 -37.60 12.08
CA VAL A 418 24.65 -36.38 11.51
C VAL A 418 25.72 -35.73 10.67
N ASP A 419 25.68 -35.99 9.36
CA ASP A 419 26.43 -35.22 8.37
C ASP A 419 25.95 -33.76 8.40
N SER A 420 26.88 -32.84 8.66
CA SER A 420 26.71 -31.41 8.42
C SER A 420 26.68 -31.17 6.91
N ASN A 421 25.49 -30.96 6.34
CA ASN A 421 25.34 -30.60 4.93
C ASN A 421 25.98 -29.23 4.64
N GLU A 422 27.20 -29.21 4.11
CA GLU A 422 27.77 -28.06 3.41
C GLU A 422 27.08 -27.90 2.03
N PHE A 423 26.61 -26.69 1.70
CA PHE A 423 26.13 -26.37 0.36
C PHE A 423 27.15 -25.46 -0.34
N THR A 424 27.79 -25.96 -1.39
CA THR A 424 28.73 -25.17 -2.19
C THR A 424 27.98 -24.57 -3.36
N LEU A 425 28.01 -23.23 -3.50
CA LEU A 425 27.56 -22.56 -4.73
C LEU A 425 28.52 -23.00 -5.84
N VAL A 426 28.08 -23.90 -6.70
CA VAL A 426 28.91 -24.37 -7.82
C VAL A 426 28.74 -23.37 -8.95
N VAL A 427 29.78 -22.57 -9.20
CA VAL A 427 29.94 -21.82 -10.45
C VAL A 427 30.99 -22.57 -11.28
N PRO A 428 30.61 -23.33 -12.32
CA PRO A 428 31.58 -24.00 -13.18
C PRO A 428 32.53 -22.96 -13.80
N LYS A 429 33.84 -23.13 -13.63
CA LYS A 429 34.85 -22.35 -14.34
C LYS A 429 34.98 -22.83 -15.78
N VAL A 430 35.27 -21.90 -16.68
CA VAL A 430 35.81 -22.23 -18.01
C VAL A 430 37.28 -22.58 -17.81
N ASP A 431 37.70 -23.76 -18.27
CA ASP A 431 39.11 -24.16 -18.28
C ASP A 431 39.97 -23.08 -18.94
N GLN A 432 40.89 -22.47 -18.19
CA GLN A 432 41.93 -21.59 -18.72
C GLN A 432 43.30 -22.09 -18.29
N ALA A 433 44.15 -22.31 -19.29
CA ALA A 433 45.58 -22.49 -19.13
C ALA A 433 46.22 -21.19 -18.62
N GLY A 434 47.15 -21.34 -17.67
CA GLY A 434 47.62 -20.29 -16.78
C GLY A 434 48.50 -19.19 -17.37
N GLY A 435 48.76 -18.21 -16.51
CA GLY A 435 49.70 -17.11 -16.71
C GLY A 435 49.52 -16.06 -15.61
N ASP A 436 50.30 -16.17 -14.54
CA ASP A 436 50.40 -15.19 -13.45
C ASP A 436 51.07 -13.88 -13.92
N ALA A 437 50.54 -12.73 -13.49
CA ALA A 437 51.29 -11.48 -13.44
C ALA A 437 50.67 -10.52 -12.38
N GLU A 438 51.49 -10.14 -11.40
CA GLU A 438 51.20 -9.17 -10.34
C GLU A 438 51.36 -7.71 -10.78
N SER A 439 50.80 -6.81 -9.94
CA SER A 439 51.14 -5.39 -9.64
C SER A 439 50.19 -4.29 -10.17
N PRO A 440 50.20 -3.05 -9.62
CA PRO A 440 50.07 -2.64 -8.22
C PRO A 440 48.94 -1.58 -7.99
N GLU A 441 48.56 -1.38 -6.73
CA GLU A 441 47.54 -0.41 -6.27
C GLU A 441 47.96 1.06 -6.46
N ALA A 442 47.02 1.92 -6.91
CA ALA A 442 47.13 3.37 -6.81
C ALA A 442 45.81 3.97 -6.28
N SER A 443 45.86 4.46 -5.05
CA SER A 443 44.79 5.17 -4.37
C SER A 443 44.64 6.61 -4.91
N SER A 444 43.42 7.05 -5.22
CA SER A 444 43.10 8.48 -5.21
C SER A 444 41.76 8.73 -4.51
N ARG A 445 41.84 9.51 -3.42
CA ARG A 445 40.71 10.06 -2.66
C ARG A 445 40.14 11.25 -3.44
N SER A 446 38.83 11.24 -3.69
CA SER A 446 38.07 12.45 -3.99
C SER A 446 37.09 12.75 -2.86
N THR A 447 37.17 13.96 -2.35
CA THR A 447 36.39 14.54 -1.26
C THR A 447 35.13 15.19 -1.83
N THR A 448 33.95 14.67 -1.48
CA THR A 448 32.68 15.39 -1.59
C THR A 448 31.89 15.24 -0.29
N ASP A 449 31.21 16.33 0.04
CA ASP A 449 30.62 16.68 1.33
C ASP A 449 29.58 15.64 1.81
N GLY A 450 29.94 14.88 2.85
CA GLY A 450 29.27 13.64 3.26
C GLY A 450 28.33 13.74 4.46
N SER A 451 27.92 14.94 4.84
CA SER A 451 27.09 15.19 6.03
C SER A 451 25.58 15.13 5.72
N GLU A 452 25.11 15.76 4.64
CA GLU A 452 23.68 15.80 4.29
C GLU A 452 23.18 14.54 3.55
N THR A 453 24.06 13.90 2.78
CA THR A 453 23.78 12.63 2.12
C THR A 453 23.47 11.55 3.16
N LYS A 454 24.21 11.50 4.27
CA LYS A 454 24.01 10.52 5.36
C LYS A 454 22.66 10.64 6.05
N ALA A 455 22.13 11.86 6.23
CA ALA A 455 20.82 12.06 6.83
C ALA A 455 19.68 11.62 5.89
N CYS A 456 19.84 11.81 4.57
CA CYS A 456 18.92 11.29 3.56
C CYS A 456 19.03 9.75 3.45
N PHE A 457 20.24 9.19 3.54
CA PHE A 457 20.49 7.74 3.45
C PHE A 457 19.93 6.95 4.64
N ALA A 458 19.88 7.54 5.85
CA ALA A 458 19.27 6.89 7.02
C ALA A 458 17.76 6.64 6.83
N THR A 459 17.11 7.40 5.95
CA THR A 459 15.66 7.36 5.72
C THR A 459 15.24 6.38 4.61
N TYR A 460 16.19 5.81 3.85
CA TYR A 460 15.92 4.96 2.67
C TYR A 460 16.69 3.62 2.68
N ASN A 461 16.57 2.82 3.74
CA ASN A 461 17.24 1.51 3.89
C ASN A 461 16.60 0.33 3.11
N ILE A 462 15.94 0.58 1.97
CA ILE A 462 15.22 -0.48 1.23
C ILE A 462 16.08 -1.10 0.11
N LEU A 463 17.21 -0.47 -0.24
CA LEU A 463 18.01 -0.87 -1.39
C LEU A 463 19.23 -1.69 -0.96
N PRO A 464 19.49 -2.86 -1.59
CA PRO A 464 20.79 -3.51 -1.49
C PRO A 464 21.87 -2.50 -1.91
N ALA A 465 22.98 -2.47 -1.17
CA ALA A 465 24.12 -1.61 -1.49
C ALA A 465 24.57 -1.87 -2.93
N GLY A 466 24.52 -0.84 -3.80
CA GLY A 466 24.95 -0.92 -5.21
C GLY A 466 23.86 -0.67 -6.26
N ASP A 467 22.59 -0.46 -5.90
CA ASP A 467 21.52 -0.18 -6.87
C ASP A 467 21.51 1.30 -7.33
N THR A 468 22.34 1.61 -8.32
CA THR A 468 22.50 2.98 -8.86
C THR A 468 21.26 3.51 -9.56
N GLU A 469 20.43 2.65 -10.17
CA GLU A 469 19.24 3.06 -10.91
C GLU A 469 18.08 3.41 -9.97
N GLN A 470 17.78 2.57 -8.97
CA GLN A 470 16.75 2.90 -7.99
C GLN A 470 17.16 4.10 -7.13
N MET A 471 18.46 4.24 -6.82
CA MET A 471 18.99 5.44 -6.17
C MET A 471 18.80 6.70 -7.02
N ALA A 472 19.06 6.64 -8.33
CA ALA A 472 18.83 7.76 -9.23
C ALA A 472 17.35 8.18 -9.29
N LYS A 473 16.42 7.21 -9.35
CA LYS A 473 14.97 7.47 -9.31
C LYS A 473 14.56 8.14 -8.00
N LEU A 474 15.12 7.70 -6.88
CA LEU A 474 14.86 8.30 -5.58
C LEU A 474 15.39 9.74 -5.48
N VAL A 475 16.62 9.99 -5.92
CA VAL A 475 17.21 11.33 -5.95
C VAL A 475 16.36 12.27 -6.81
N HIS A 476 15.86 11.80 -7.95
CA HIS A 476 14.95 12.54 -8.81
C HIS A 476 13.64 12.90 -8.09
N LEU A 477 13.00 11.94 -7.41
CA LEU A 477 11.79 12.18 -6.60
C LEU A 477 12.02 13.25 -5.53
N VAL A 478 13.12 13.15 -4.78
CA VAL A 478 13.48 14.14 -3.74
C VAL A 478 13.71 15.53 -4.35
N GLY A 479 14.34 15.60 -5.52
CA GLY A 479 14.51 16.83 -6.28
C GLY A 479 13.17 17.48 -6.66
N GLU A 480 12.27 16.71 -7.26
CA GLU A 480 10.94 17.20 -7.64
C GLU A 480 10.08 17.61 -6.43
N ARG A 481 10.21 16.92 -5.29
CA ARG A 481 9.57 17.30 -4.03
C ARG A 481 10.01 18.69 -3.57
N LYS A 482 11.32 18.96 -3.57
CA LYS A 482 11.87 20.29 -3.22
C LYS A 482 11.33 21.39 -4.14
N VAL A 483 11.27 21.13 -5.45
CA VAL A 483 10.73 22.07 -6.44
C VAL A 483 9.26 22.37 -6.16
N VAL A 484 8.43 21.36 -5.88
CA VAL A 484 7.02 21.55 -5.54
C VAL A 484 6.85 22.35 -4.26
N LYS A 485 7.59 22.03 -3.19
CA LYS A 485 7.50 22.77 -1.92
C LYS A 485 7.85 24.25 -2.11
N GLY A 486 8.89 24.56 -2.87
CA GLY A 486 9.25 25.95 -3.22
C GLY A 486 8.19 26.66 -4.07
N LYS A 487 7.41 25.94 -4.87
CA LYS A 487 6.26 26.54 -5.58
C LYS A 487 5.10 26.81 -4.63
N LEU A 488 4.81 25.89 -3.70
CA LEU A 488 3.73 26.04 -2.73
C LEU A 488 4.01 27.18 -1.73
N SER A 489 5.27 27.40 -1.34
CA SER A 489 5.65 28.52 -0.47
C SER A 489 5.37 29.89 -1.09
N ASN A 490 5.41 30.02 -2.43
CA ASN A 490 5.03 31.26 -3.13
C ASN A 490 3.53 31.59 -2.96
N TYR A 491 2.72 30.62 -2.56
CA TYR A 491 1.31 30.78 -2.21
C TYR A 491 1.10 30.79 -0.69
N GLN A 492 2.14 31.06 0.10
CA GLN A 492 2.09 31.11 1.57
C GLN A 492 1.71 29.77 2.23
N TYR A 493 1.91 28.65 1.52
CA TYR A 493 1.71 27.31 2.09
C TYR A 493 3.01 26.77 2.66
N GLU A 494 3.04 26.56 3.98
CA GLU A 494 4.20 26.05 4.73
C GLU A 494 3.97 24.66 5.33
N GLY A 495 2.96 23.93 4.85
CA GLY A 495 2.64 22.59 5.34
C GLY A 495 3.71 21.54 5.06
N LEU A 496 3.71 20.50 5.87
CA LEU A 496 4.65 19.38 5.81
C LEU A 496 4.07 18.21 5.01
N LEU A 497 4.93 17.33 4.51
CA LEU A 497 4.53 16.08 3.86
C LEU A 497 4.63 14.91 4.84
N TYR A 498 3.63 14.02 4.85
CA TYR A 498 3.71 12.79 5.65
C TYR A 498 4.89 11.89 5.24
N SER A 499 5.31 11.91 3.97
CA SER A 499 6.49 11.17 3.49
C SER A 499 7.83 11.67 4.07
N GLU A 500 7.86 12.85 4.70
CA GLU A 500 9.05 13.44 5.33
C GLU A 500 9.13 13.16 6.84
N LEU A 501 8.05 12.69 7.46
CA LEU A 501 8.05 12.39 8.89
C LEU A 501 8.84 11.11 9.17
N ALA A 502 9.71 11.16 10.18
CA ALA A 502 10.31 9.96 10.73
C ALA A 502 9.20 9.15 11.41
N PHE A 503 8.74 8.08 10.76
CA PHE A 503 7.72 7.22 11.32
C PHE A 503 8.29 6.56 12.59
N PRO A 504 7.72 6.81 13.79
CA PRO A 504 7.86 5.81 14.83
C PRO A 504 7.28 4.53 14.25
N SER A 505 7.97 3.42 14.46
CA SER A 505 7.62 2.10 13.96
C SER A 505 6.24 1.69 14.51
N LEU A 506 5.16 2.25 13.97
CA LEU A 506 3.83 1.66 14.05
C LEU A 506 4.04 0.28 13.46
N ARG A 507 3.99 -0.68 14.37
CA ARG A 507 4.51 -2.03 14.18
C ARG A 507 3.98 -2.59 12.88
N PRO A 508 4.79 -3.36 12.13
CA PRO A 508 4.35 -3.93 10.88
C PRO A 508 3.08 -4.73 11.13
N ALA A 509 2.00 -4.38 10.45
CA ALA A 509 1.14 -5.43 9.95
C ALA A 509 1.92 -6.09 8.80
N ALA A 510 2.89 -6.96 9.16
CA ALA A 510 2.92 -8.23 8.42
C ALA A 510 1.47 -8.69 8.39
N LEU A 511 0.95 -9.14 7.24
CA LEU A 511 -0.37 -9.80 7.13
C LEU A 511 -0.73 -10.34 8.49
N PRO A 512 -1.80 -9.86 9.16
CA PRO A 512 -2.02 -10.17 10.55
C PRO A 512 -1.80 -11.67 10.65
N GLN A 513 -0.65 -12.07 11.21
CA GLN A 513 -0.54 -13.43 11.68
C GLN A 513 -1.61 -13.37 12.72
N ILE A 514 -2.76 -13.98 12.40
CA ILE A 514 -3.90 -14.04 13.29
C ILE A 514 -3.39 -14.90 14.42
N ASP A 515 -2.70 -14.22 15.31
CA ASP A 515 -2.20 -14.75 16.54
C ASP A 515 -3.48 -14.95 17.33
N VAL A 516 -3.85 -16.22 17.50
CA VAL A 516 -5.10 -16.63 18.12
C VAL A 516 -5.22 -15.97 19.50
N ASP A 517 -4.08 -15.79 20.18
CA ASP A 517 -4.00 -15.12 21.48
C ASP A 517 -4.36 -13.63 21.38
N LYS A 518 -3.92 -12.93 20.33
CA LYS A 518 -4.30 -11.53 20.09
C LYS A 518 -5.75 -11.36 19.69
N LYS A 519 -6.29 -12.27 18.87
CA LYS A 519 -7.72 -12.28 18.51
C LYS A 519 -8.58 -12.45 19.76
N ARG A 520 -8.17 -13.31 20.71
CA ARG A 520 -8.83 -13.46 22.00
C ARG A 520 -8.77 -12.20 22.85
N ILE A 521 -7.58 -11.61 23.04
CA ILE A 521 -7.39 -10.37 23.82
C ILE A 521 -8.23 -9.22 23.24
N ARG A 522 -8.34 -9.13 21.92
CA ARG A 522 -9.20 -8.15 21.24
C ARG A 522 -10.65 -8.27 21.70
N TYR A 523 -11.25 -9.46 21.66
CA TYR A 523 -12.65 -9.66 22.05
C TYR A 523 -12.91 -9.53 23.56
N GLU A 524 -11.87 -9.56 24.39
CA GLU A 524 -11.98 -9.26 25.83
C GLU A 524 -12.02 -7.75 26.10
N SER A 525 -11.51 -6.91 25.18
CA SER A 525 -11.55 -5.45 25.31
C SER A 525 -12.96 -4.89 25.00
N PRO A 526 -13.37 -3.77 25.62
CA PRO A 526 -14.69 -3.18 25.34
C PRO A 526 -14.86 -2.79 23.85
N PRO A 527 -16.03 -3.06 23.24
CA PRO A 527 -16.25 -2.77 21.82
C PRO A 527 -16.29 -1.27 21.52
N HIS A 528 -15.70 -0.89 20.39
CA HIS A 528 -15.90 0.40 19.76
C HIS A 528 -16.82 0.22 18.55
N LEU A 529 -18.06 0.69 18.66
CA LEU A 529 -19.02 0.62 17.58
C LEU A 529 -18.80 1.75 16.57
N ILE A 530 -18.62 1.38 15.30
CA ILE A 530 -18.53 2.29 14.17
C ILE A 530 -19.80 2.16 13.34
N ILE A 531 -20.53 3.26 13.19
CA ILE A 531 -21.81 3.31 12.49
C ILE A 531 -21.61 4.01 11.15
N PHE A 532 -21.96 3.34 10.07
CA PHE A 532 -21.86 3.87 8.72
C PHE A 532 -23.23 4.38 8.25
N VAL A 533 -23.29 5.61 7.75
CA VAL A 533 -24.54 6.25 7.35
C VAL A 533 -24.44 6.78 5.92
N HIS A 534 -25.22 6.19 5.01
CA HIS A 534 -25.23 6.52 3.59
C HIS A 534 -26.00 7.81 3.26
N GLY A 535 -25.84 8.30 2.03
CA GLY A 535 -26.50 9.50 1.51
C GLY A 535 -27.83 9.25 0.77
N LEU A 536 -28.31 10.27 0.07
CA LEU A 536 -29.48 10.19 -0.81
C LEU A 536 -29.26 9.17 -1.94
N GLU A 537 -30.23 8.30 -2.22
CA GLU A 537 -30.12 7.17 -3.17
C GLU A 537 -28.95 6.20 -2.87
N GLY A 538 -28.35 6.27 -1.69
CA GLY A 538 -27.29 5.38 -1.24
C GLY A 538 -27.79 4.11 -0.57
N SER A 539 -26.85 3.24 -0.21
CA SER A 539 -27.12 1.95 0.44
C SER A 539 -26.12 1.66 1.56
N SER A 540 -26.40 0.62 2.36
CA SER A 540 -25.46 0.13 3.37
C SER A 540 -24.13 -0.34 2.78
N ASP A 541 -24.05 -0.62 1.48
CA ASP A 541 -22.84 -1.12 0.82
C ASP A 541 -21.84 -0.01 0.45
N ASP A 542 -22.31 1.24 0.36
CA ASP A 542 -21.52 2.37 -0.16
C ASP A 542 -20.23 2.59 0.63
N LEU A 543 -20.24 2.36 1.94
CA LEU A 543 -19.12 2.64 2.84
C LEU A 543 -18.33 1.37 3.23
N MET A 544 -18.54 0.25 2.54
CA MET A 544 -17.91 -1.04 2.87
C MET A 544 -16.37 -0.97 2.82
N SER A 545 -15.80 -0.18 1.91
CA SER A 545 -14.34 0.01 1.81
C SER A 545 -13.75 0.60 3.09
N TYR A 546 -14.41 1.55 3.77
CA TYR A 546 -13.94 2.09 5.05
C TYR A 546 -13.96 1.04 6.17
N LYS A 547 -15.02 0.22 6.24
CA LYS A 547 -15.10 -0.91 7.19
C LYS A 547 -13.94 -1.87 6.98
N ASN A 548 -13.71 -2.30 5.73
CA ASN A 548 -12.66 -3.23 5.38
C ASN A 548 -11.27 -2.65 5.69
N SER A 549 -11.03 -1.38 5.36
CA SER A 549 -9.75 -0.72 5.67
C SER A 549 -9.52 -0.54 7.17
N LEU A 550 -10.53 -0.19 7.98
CA LEU A 550 -10.40 -0.11 9.44
C LEU A 550 -10.02 -1.47 10.05
N ARG A 551 -10.70 -2.54 9.63
CA ARG A 551 -10.40 -3.91 10.07
C ARG A 551 -8.98 -4.33 9.71
N MET A 552 -8.52 -3.97 8.52
CA MET A 552 -7.17 -4.32 8.03
C MET A 552 -6.05 -3.49 8.65
N THR A 553 -6.29 -2.19 8.90
CA THR A 553 -5.26 -1.26 9.36
C THR A 553 -5.07 -1.26 10.88
N SER A 554 -6.10 -1.63 11.64
CA SER A 554 -6.02 -1.81 13.09
C SER A 554 -6.65 -3.14 13.53
N PRO A 555 -6.00 -4.27 13.21
CA PRO A 555 -6.51 -5.57 13.62
C PRO A 555 -6.60 -5.63 15.15
N GLU A 556 -5.72 -5.01 15.94
CA GLU A 556 -5.76 -5.18 17.40
C GLU A 556 -6.96 -4.51 18.10
N THR A 557 -7.74 -3.67 17.40
CA THR A 557 -8.88 -2.94 18.00
C THR A 557 -10.18 -3.73 17.89
N ASN A 558 -10.99 -3.78 18.96
CA ASN A 558 -12.31 -4.41 18.95
C ASN A 558 -13.37 -3.51 18.28
N PHE A 559 -13.22 -3.30 16.98
CA PHE A 559 -14.25 -2.62 16.20
C PHE A 559 -15.46 -3.52 15.97
N GLN A 560 -16.65 -2.96 16.23
CA GLN A 560 -17.93 -3.50 15.80
C GLN A 560 -18.51 -2.55 14.76
N PHE A 561 -19.22 -3.09 13.77
CA PHE A 561 -19.65 -2.30 12.62
C PHE A 561 -21.16 -2.42 12.41
N LEU A 562 -21.84 -1.29 12.34
CA LEU A 562 -23.23 -1.20 11.90
C LEU A 562 -23.27 -0.46 10.56
N MET A 563 -23.56 -1.19 9.47
CA MET A 563 -23.83 -0.59 8.17
C MET A 563 -25.32 -0.21 8.13
N SER A 564 -25.66 1.06 8.40
CA SER A 564 -27.05 1.47 8.53
C SER A 564 -27.82 1.23 7.23
N SER A 565 -28.98 0.59 7.35
CA SER A 565 -29.90 0.28 6.26
C SER A 565 -31.27 0.95 6.44
N ALA A 566 -31.51 1.54 7.63
CA ALA A 566 -32.79 2.09 8.05
C ALA A 566 -33.45 3.06 7.05
N ASN A 567 -32.63 3.81 6.30
CA ASN A 567 -33.10 4.83 5.37
C ASN A 567 -32.96 4.45 3.89
N GLN A 568 -32.44 3.28 3.55
CA GLN A 568 -32.15 2.87 2.16
C GLN A 568 -33.40 2.87 1.27
N SER A 569 -34.57 2.51 1.82
CA SER A 569 -35.84 2.50 1.09
C SER A 569 -36.59 3.85 1.08
N GLN A 570 -36.17 4.81 1.90
CA GLN A 570 -36.92 6.07 2.14
C GLN A 570 -36.02 7.31 2.18
N THR A 571 -34.97 7.37 1.36
CA THR A 571 -34.03 8.50 1.35
C THR A 571 -34.67 9.87 1.01
N TRP A 572 -35.92 9.89 0.54
CA TRP A 572 -36.68 11.08 0.14
C TRP A 572 -37.47 11.75 1.27
N ALA A 573 -37.53 11.13 2.46
CA ALA A 573 -38.22 11.67 3.63
C ALA A 573 -37.54 12.95 4.17
N ASP A 574 -38.18 13.61 5.12
CA ASP A 574 -37.60 14.74 5.87
C ASP A 574 -36.60 14.27 6.93
N PHE A 575 -35.70 15.17 7.36
CA PHE A 575 -34.64 14.81 8.30
C PHE A 575 -35.17 14.33 9.66
N GLU A 576 -36.34 14.79 10.07
CA GLU A 576 -37.03 14.33 11.27
C GLU A 576 -37.32 12.83 11.19
N THR A 577 -37.90 12.36 10.08
CA THR A 577 -38.14 10.92 9.86
C THR A 577 -36.84 10.15 9.74
N LEU A 578 -35.91 10.62 8.90
CA LEU A 578 -34.64 9.92 8.64
C LEU A 578 -33.79 9.74 9.91
N SER A 579 -33.80 10.74 10.78
CA SER A 579 -33.05 10.71 12.04
C SER A 579 -33.67 9.79 13.08
N SER A 580 -35.01 9.76 13.17
CA SER A 580 -35.73 8.83 14.04
C SER A 580 -35.48 7.37 13.65
N ASN A 581 -35.54 7.07 12.35
CA ASN A 581 -35.24 5.74 11.83
C ASN A 581 -33.81 5.28 12.17
N LEU A 582 -32.83 6.17 11.99
CA LEU A 582 -31.43 5.89 12.33
C LEU A 582 -31.26 5.62 13.83
N LEU A 583 -31.88 6.44 14.69
CA LEU A 583 -31.79 6.25 16.15
C LEU A 583 -32.39 4.90 16.58
N GLY A 584 -33.52 4.51 15.99
CA GLY A 584 -34.17 3.22 16.23
C GLY A 584 -33.26 2.04 15.88
N GLU A 585 -32.69 2.03 14.67
CA GLU A 585 -31.77 0.96 14.24
C GLU A 585 -30.54 0.86 15.15
N ILE A 586 -29.97 1.99 15.58
CA ILE A 586 -28.82 2.01 16.50
C ILE A 586 -29.22 1.46 17.86
N HIS A 587 -30.39 1.82 18.37
CA HIS A 587 -30.90 1.32 19.65
C HIS A 587 -31.11 -0.19 19.61
N ASP A 588 -31.75 -0.71 18.56
CA ASP A 588 -32.03 -2.13 18.39
C ASP A 588 -30.72 -2.92 18.25
N PHE A 589 -29.81 -2.44 17.39
CA PHE A 589 -28.49 -3.05 17.24
C PHE A 589 -27.73 -3.10 18.56
N CYS A 590 -27.65 -1.98 19.29
CA CYS A 590 -26.98 -1.93 20.58
C CYS A 590 -27.65 -2.85 21.61
N THR A 591 -28.98 -3.02 21.54
CA THR A 591 -29.75 -3.92 22.41
C THR A 591 -29.33 -5.36 22.23
N ASP A 592 -29.16 -5.79 20.98
CA ASP A 592 -28.79 -7.15 20.59
C ASP A 592 -27.29 -7.48 20.78
N MET A 593 -26.43 -6.48 20.96
CA MET A 593 -25.01 -6.70 21.23
C MET A 593 -24.78 -7.44 22.56
N THR A 594 -24.02 -8.53 22.49
CA THR A 594 -23.58 -9.31 23.67
C THR A 594 -22.83 -8.46 24.70
N GLN A 595 -22.00 -7.53 24.22
CA GLN A 595 -21.26 -6.59 25.04
C GLN A 595 -21.55 -5.17 24.57
N LYS A 596 -22.00 -4.30 25.47
CA LYS A 596 -22.34 -2.92 25.11
C LYS A 596 -21.08 -2.12 24.73
N PRO A 597 -21.16 -1.24 23.72
CA PRO A 597 -20.00 -0.46 23.30
C PRO A 597 -19.63 0.57 24.37
N ASN A 598 -18.33 0.86 24.51
CA ASN A 598 -17.85 1.98 25.34
C ASN A 598 -17.63 3.27 24.54
N ARG A 599 -17.56 3.14 23.22
CA ARG A 599 -17.35 4.22 22.26
C ARG A 599 -18.23 3.99 21.04
N ILE A 600 -18.78 5.07 20.51
CA ILE A 600 -19.55 5.11 19.28
C ILE A 600 -18.94 6.17 18.37
N SER A 601 -18.55 5.78 17.17
CA SER A 601 -18.12 6.70 16.11
C SER A 601 -19.00 6.57 14.89
N PHE A 602 -19.10 7.64 14.12
CA PHE A 602 -19.88 7.69 12.89
C PHE A 602 -18.96 7.96 11.69
N ILE A 603 -19.17 7.21 10.61
CA ILE A 603 -18.62 7.49 9.28
C ILE A 603 -19.81 7.73 8.36
N ALA A 604 -20.00 8.96 7.92
CA ALA A 604 -21.19 9.33 7.16
C ALA A 604 -20.84 10.00 5.84
N HIS A 605 -21.58 9.66 4.77
CA HIS A 605 -21.38 10.26 3.46
C HIS A 605 -22.56 11.13 3.05
N SER A 606 -22.26 12.27 2.42
CA SER A 606 -23.25 13.17 1.83
C SER A 606 -24.32 13.56 2.87
N MET A 607 -25.60 13.40 2.54
CA MET A 607 -26.72 13.67 3.45
C MET A 607 -26.65 12.89 4.77
N GLY A 608 -26.00 11.72 4.82
CA GLY A 608 -25.84 10.92 6.04
C GLY A 608 -25.22 11.70 7.20
N GLY A 609 -24.27 12.59 6.94
CA GLY A 609 -23.69 13.44 7.98
C GLY A 609 -24.69 14.43 8.58
N VAL A 610 -25.65 14.91 7.79
CA VAL A 610 -26.72 15.78 8.29
C VAL A 610 -27.78 14.98 9.06
N ILE A 611 -28.05 13.73 8.64
CA ILE A 611 -28.94 12.80 9.38
C ILE A 611 -28.39 12.54 10.78
N VAL A 612 -27.09 12.24 10.93
CA VAL A 612 -26.44 12.04 12.25
C VAL A 612 -26.60 13.29 13.13
N ARG A 613 -26.39 14.48 12.56
CA ARG A 613 -26.59 15.74 13.31
C ARG A 613 -28.03 15.93 13.75
N ALA A 614 -28.99 15.66 12.88
CA ALA A 614 -30.42 15.73 13.18
C ALA A 614 -30.80 14.75 14.31
N MET A 615 -30.30 13.51 14.23
CA MET A 615 -30.51 12.46 15.23
C MET A 615 -30.04 12.88 16.61
N LEU A 616 -28.89 13.54 16.72
CA LEU A 616 -28.38 14.05 18.00
C LEU A 616 -29.18 15.24 18.57
N GLY A 617 -30.10 15.81 17.77
CA GLY A 617 -31.08 16.80 18.23
C GLY A 617 -32.34 16.19 18.84
N LEU A 618 -32.56 14.88 18.69
CA LEU A 618 -33.72 14.17 19.24
C LEU A 618 -33.58 14.02 20.76
N PRO A 619 -34.64 14.28 21.56
CA PRO A 619 -34.60 14.08 23.01
C PRO A 619 -34.20 12.66 23.43
N GLU A 620 -34.59 11.66 22.65
CA GLU A 620 -34.35 10.23 22.89
C GLU A 620 -32.89 9.83 22.68
N ALA A 621 -32.09 10.65 21.99
CA ALA A 621 -30.68 10.35 21.72
C ALA A 621 -29.78 10.55 22.96
N GLY A 622 -30.31 11.04 24.09
CA GLY A 622 -29.52 11.41 25.27
C GLY A 622 -28.57 10.34 25.80
N TRP A 623 -28.93 9.07 25.68
CA TRP A 623 -28.13 7.93 26.14
C TRP A 623 -26.83 7.73 25.33
N ILE A 624 -26.78 8.19 24.07
CA ILE A 624 -25.62 7.99 23.19
C ILE A 624 -24.49 8.98 23.48
N PHE A 625 -24.84 10.16 24.03
CA PHE A 625 -23.90 11.28 24.22
C PHE A 625 -22.60 10.93 24.96
N PRO A 626 -22.60 10.19 26.09
CA PRO A 626 -21.35 9.84 26.77
C PRO A 626 -20.47 8.86 25.98
N LEU A 627 -21.00 8.22 24.94
CA LEU A 627 -20.28 7.23 24.12
C LEU A 627 -19.66 7.86 22.87
N LEU A 628 -20.06 9.08 22.48
CA LEU A 628 -19.65 9.68 21.21
C LEU A 628 -18.15 9.98 21.19
N HIS A 629 -17.45 9.39 20.22
CA HIS A 629 -15.99 9.52 20.09
C HIS A 629 -15.59 10.28 18.82
N THR A 630 -15.80 9.71 17.64
CA THR A 630 -15.35 10.30 16.37
C THR A 630 -16.49 10.47 15.40
N PHE A 631 -16.57 11.63 14.75
CA PHE A 631 -17.49 11.88 13.66
C PHE A 631 -16.72 12.22 12.40
N LEU A 632 -16.64 11.26 11.47
CA LEU A 632 -16.05 11.44 10.15
C LEU A 632 -17.17 11.64 9.13
N THR A 633 -17.11 12.73 8.37
CA THR A 633 -18.07 13.00 7.29
C THR A 633 -17.41 13.22 5.95
N ILE A 634 -17.99 12.64 4.90
CA ILE A 634 -17.47 12.66 3.54
C ILE A 634 -18.42 13.46 2.67
N ASN A 635 -17.98 14.62 2.17
CA ASN A 635 -18.75 15.50 1.30
C ASN A 635 -20.16 15.81 1.86
N SER A 636 -20.32 16.00 3.17
CA SER A 636 -21.62 16.25 3.80
C SER A 636 -22.02 17.73 3.79
N PRO A 637 -23.22 18.11 3.33
CA PRO A 637 -23.62 19.53 3.21
C PRO A 637 -24.05 20.13 4.57
N HIS A 638 -23.11 20.30 5.51
CA HIS A 638 -23.40 20.70 6.88
C HIS A 638 -24.03 22.09 7.02
N THR A 639 -23.77 22.99 6.07
CA THR A 639 -24.38 24.33 6.01
C THR A 639 -25.38 24.47 4.87
N GLY A 640 -25.89 23.34 4.35
CA GLY A 640 -26.78 23.29 3.21
C GLY A 640 -26.07 23.44 1.87
N LEU A 641 -26.86 23.74 0.83
CA LEU A 641 -26.43 23.80 -0.58
C LEU A 641 -26.29 25.23 -1.13
N ALA A 642 -26.37 26.24 -0.25
CA ALA A 642 -26.20 27.63 -0.64
C ALA A 642 -24.77 27.90 -1.18
N TYR A 643 -24.66 28.90 -2.06
CA TYR A 643 -23.38 29.35 -2.66
C TYR A 643 -22.61 28.29 -3.46
N ALA A 644 -23.29 27.27 -3.98
CA ALA A 644 -22.72 26.39 -5.00
C ALA A 644 -22.16 27.19 -6.20
N GLY A 645 -21.02 26.77 -6.75
CA GLY A 645 -20.28 27.53 -7.78
C GLY A 645 -21.07 27.76 -9.06
N ARG A 646 -20.71 28.82 -9.83
CA ARG A 646 -21.40 29.25 -11.07
C ARG A 646 -21.38 28.22 -12.23
N GLY A 647 -20.64 27.11 -12.08
CA GLY A 647 -20.52 26.04 -13.08
C GLY A 647 -21.43 24.83 -12.86
N VAL A 648 -22.28 24.84 -11.83
CA VAL A 648 -23.17 23.69 -11.59
C VAL A 648 -24.35 23.75 -12.57
N ASN A 649 -24.21 23.00 -13.66
CA ASN A 649 -25.31 22.74 -14.58
C ASN A 649 -26.11 21.57 -13.99
N TRP A 650 -27.02 21.89 -13.07
CA TRP A 650 -27.89 20.93 -12.40
C TRP A 650 -28.76 20.24 -13.46
N GLY A 651 -28.37 19.04 -13.90
CA GLY A 651 -29.10 18.27 -14.89
C GLY A 651 -30.57 18.03 -14.48
N VAL A 652 -31.41 17.62 -15.44
CA VAL A 652 -32.85 17.43 -15.24
C VAL A 652 -33.18 16.46 -14.09
N GLN A 653 -32.36 15.42 -13.87
CA GLN A 653 -32.52 14.46 -12.77
C GLN A 653 -32.35 15.10 -11.37
N LEU A 654 -31.37 16.00 -11.21
CA LEU A 654 -31.12 16.74 -9.96
C LEU A 654 -32.28 17.68 -9.61
N VAL A 655 -32.88 18.30 -10.63
CA VAL A 655 -34.06 19.16 -10.48
C VAL A 655 -35.30 18.33 -10.11
N GLN A 656 -35.43 17.10 -10.62
CA GLN A 656 -36.48 16.17 -10.22
C GLN A 656 -36.30 15.73 -8.75
N TRP A 657 -35.07 15.41 -8.33
CA TRP A 657 -34.76 15.09 -6.93
C TRP A 657 -35.09 16.24 -5.98
N TRP A 658 -34.73 17.48 -6.34
CA TRP A 658 -35.05 18.68 -5.57
C TRP A 658 -36.55 18.98 -5.48
N LYS A 659 -37.34 18.57 -6.47
CA LYS A 659 -38.80 18.75 -6.47
C LYS A 659 -39.55 17.63 -5.73
N GLY A 660 -38.98 16.43 -5.65
CA GLY A 660 -39.60 15.26 -5.02
C GLY A 660 -39.14 14.96 -3.58
N SER A 661 -37.98 15.47 -3.14
CA SER A 661 -37.41 15.20 -1.81
C SER A 661 -37.65 16.32 -0.81
N LYS A 662 -38.21 16.01 0.36
CA LYS A 662 -38.34 16.99 1.46
C LYS A 662 -36.98 17.34 2.08
N SER A 663 -36.11 16.35 2.30
CA SER A 663 -34.76 16.58 2.84
C SER A 663 -33.92 17.49 1.93
N MET A 664 -34.08 17.39 0.60
CA MET A 664 -33.38 18.31 -0.31
C MET A 664 -33.92 19.74 -0.24
N GLN A 665 -35.22 19.92 -0.03
CA GLN A 665 -35.78 21.26 0.20
C GLN A 665 -35.23 21.87 1.49
N GLN A 666 -35.12 21.07 2.56
CA GLN A 666 -34.49 21.46 3.83
C GLN A 666 -33.00 21.84 3.65
N LEU A 667 -32.22 21.07 2.87
CA LEU A 667 -30.82 21.39 2.56
C LEU A 667 -30.65 22.62 1.67
N ALA A 668 -31.63 22.91 0.82
CA ALA A 668 -31.63 24.05 -0.09
C ALA A 668 -32.22 25.33 0.53
N LEU A 669 -32.61 25.30 1.81
CA LEU A 669 -33.31 26.38 2.53
C LEU A 669 -34.61 26.81 1.81
N ARG A 670 -35.39 25.83 1.31
CA ARG A 670 -36.66 26.05 0.58
C ARG A 670 -37.89 25.52 1.31
N ASP A 671 -37.70 24.97 2.51
CA ASP A 671 -38.73 24.40 3.38
C ASP A 671 -39.47 25.44 4.23
N ALA A 672 -38.99 26.69 4.25
CA ALA A 672 -39.61 27.81 4.96
C ALA A 672 -39.61 29.10 4.14
N VAL A 673 -40.51 30.04 4.48
CA VAL A 673 -40.58 31.36 3.82
C VAL A 673 -39.37 32.23 4.18
N SER A 674 -38.96 32.19 5.45
CA SER A 674 -37.77 32.88 5.95
C SER A 674 -36.61 31.89 6.08
N PHE A 675 -35.41 32.30 5.67
CA PHE A 675 -34.21 31.47 5.80
C PHE A 675 -33.92 31.08 7.26
N ASN A 676 -34.18 31.97 8.22
CA ASN A 676 -33.96 31.70 9.65
C ASN A 676 -34.88 30.60 10.20
N ASP A 677 -36.02 30.39 9.55
CA ASP A 677 -36.98 29.35 9.92
C ASP A 677 -36.72 28.01 9.23
N SER A 678 -35.81 27.97 8.25
CA SER A 678 -35.44 26.74 7.55
C SER A 678 -34.79 25.73 8.51
N TYR A 679 -35.00 24.46 8.22
CA TYR A 679 -34.56 23.35 9.05
C TYR A 679 -33.04 23.35 9.28
N ILE A 680 -32.24 23.54 8.22
CA ILE A 680 -30.78 23.49 8.32
C ILE A 680 -30.22 24.64 9.19
N VAL A 681 -30.86 25.81 9.17
CA VAL A 681 -30.49 26.95 10.02
C VAL A 681 -30.82 26.66 11.48
N LYS A 682 -32.01 26.10 11.77
CA LYS A 682 -32.36 25.64 13.12
C LYS A 682 -31.41 24.56 13.62
N LEU A 683 -31.06 23.60 12.75
CA LEU A 683 -30.15 22.50 13.06
C LEU A 683 -28.76 22.98 13.47
N SER A 684 -28.27 24.12 12.93
CA SER A 684 -26.98 24.70 13.34
C SER A 684 -26.89 25.04 14.84
N SER A 685 -28.03 25.15 15.53
CA SER A 685 -28.09 25.50 16.95
C SER A 685 -28.11 24.30 17.90
N ASN A 686 -28.14 23.06 17.39
CA ASN A 686 -28.36 21.86 18.20
C ASN A 686 -27.13 21.30 18.92
N LYS A 687 -25.97 21.95 18.76
CA LYS A 687 -24.69 21.59 19.38
C LYS A 687 -24.22 20.15 19.13
N ALA A 688 -24.60 19.55 17.99
CA ALA A 688 -24.29 18.14 17.71
C ALA A 688 -22.78 17.88 17.58
N PHE A 689 -22.00 18.82 17.03
CA PHE A 689 -20.57 18.63 16.80
C PHE A 689 -19.77 18.64 18.09
N GLY A 690 -20.08 19.57 19.01
CA GLY A 690 -19.44 19.71 20.31
C GLY A 690 -19.59 18.48 21.22
N ARG A 691 -20.42 17.50 20.85
CA ARG A 691 -20.58 16.24 21.61
C ARG A 691 -19.53 15.19 21.29
N PHE A 692 -18.79 15.33 20.19
CA PHE A 692 -17.75 14.39 19.80
C PHE A 692 -16.37 14.85 20.25
N LYS A 693 -15.52 13.88 20.58
CA LYS A 693 -14.11 14.12 20.92
C LYS A 693 -13.30 14.54 19.68
N HIS A 694 -13.55 13.89 18.54
CA HIS A 694 -12.86 14.15 17.28
C HIS A 694 -13.84 14.36 16.12
N ILE A 695 -13.64 15.43 15.35
CA ILE A 695 -14.42 15.74 14.14
C ILE A 695 -13.49 15.69 12.93
N LEU A 696 -13.81 14.85 11.94
CA LEU A 696 -13.04 14.65 10.72
C LEU A 696 -13.91 15.00 9.51
N LEU A 697 -13.60 16.06 8.79
CA LEU A 697 -14.40 16.57 7.67
C LEU A 697 -13.64 16.36 6.37
N ILE A 698 -14.21 15.62 5.43
CA ILE A 698 -13.64 15.41 4.10
C ILE A 698 -14.48 16.18 3.09
N GLY A 699 -13.82 16.97 2.24
CA GLY A 699 -14.46 17.75 1.19
C GLY A 699 -13.62 17.79 -0.08
N GLY A 700 -14.24 17.47 -1.22
CA GLY A 700 -13.61 17.64 -2.54
C GLY A 700 -13.92 19.02 -3.15
N PRO A 701 -12.94 19.82 -3.59
CA PRO A 701 -13.21 21.10 -4.26
C PRO A 701 -13.81 20.92 -5.67
N ASN A 702 -13.71 19.72 -6.25
CA ASN A 702 -14.31 19.35 -7.52
C ASN A 702 -15.73 18.76 -7.39
N ASP A 703 -16.23 18.60 -6.16
CA ASP A 703 -17.60 18.14 -5.94
C ASP A 703 -18.58 19.22 -6.42
N LEU A 704 -19.47 18.85 -7.32
CA LEU A 704 -20.50 19.74 -7.87
C LEU A 704 -21.86 19.59 -7.17
N PHE A 705 -22.03 18.56 -6.34
CA PHE A 705 -23.24 18.32 -5.56
C PHE A 705 -23.19 19.06 -4.23
N VAL A 706 -22.07 18.97 -3.52
CA VAL A 706 -21.91 19.59 -2.20
C VAL A 706 -20.84 20.68 -2.27
N PRO A 707 -21.18 21.94 -1.92
CA PRO A 707 -20.19 23.00 -1.88
C PRO A 707 -19.05 22.66 -0.91
N HIS A 708 -17.80 22.82 -1.37
CA HIS A 708 -16.60 22.50 -0.58
C HIS A 708 -16.59 23.15 0.81
N HIS A 709 -17.00 24.42 0.88
CA HIS A 709 -17.08 25.16 2.15
C HIS A 709 -18.18 24.61 3.08
N SER A 710 -19.23 23.98 2.54
CA SER A 710 -20.27 23.34 3.34
C SER A 710 -19.79 22.00 3.90
N ALA A 711 -19.04 21.22 3.10
CA ALA A 711 -18.43 19.96 3.52
C ALA A 711 -17.42 20.14 4.66
N LEU A 712 -16.58 21.18 4.57
CA LEU A 712 -15.52 21.45 5.54
C LEU A 712 -15.91 22.44 6.65
N ILE A 713 -17.13 22.98 6.61
CA ILE A 713 -17.60 24.02 7.53
C ILE A 713 -16.58 25.17 7.53
N ASP A 714 -16.30 25.68 6.32
CA ASP A 714 -15.34 26.74 6.06
C ASP A 714 -16.03 28.05 5.72
N GLN A 715 -15.30 29.14 5.93
CA GLN A 715 -15.75 30.47 5.53
C GLN A 715 -15.97 30.54 4.01
N CYS A 716 -17.12 31.09 3.59
CA CYS A 716 -17.45 31.26 2.18
C CYS A 716 -17.22 32.72 1.74
N LYS A 717 -16.28 32.94 0.82
CA LYS A 717 -15.95 34.28 0.29
C LYS A 717 -17.14 34.96 -0.39
N THR A 718 -17.99 34.19 -1.08
CA THR A 718 -19.21 34.70 -1.73
C THR A 718 -20.23 35.14 -0.69
N SER A 719 -20.47 34.28 0.32
CA SER A 719 -21.37 34.63 1.43
C SER A 719 -20.87 35.85 2.19
N SER A 720 -19.55 35.99 2.43
CA SER A 720 -18.99 37.15 3.15
C SER A 720 -19.29 38.52 2.50
N LYS A 721 -19.55 38.54 1.19
CA LYS A 721 -19.91 39.74 0.43
C LYS A 721 -21.43 39.88 0.23
N ASP A 722 -22.20 38.88 0.60
CA ASP A 722 -23.64 38.84 0.42
C ASP A 722 -24.35 39.49 1.61
N VAL A 723 -24.93 40.67 1.36
CA VAL A 723 -25.68 41.45 2.36
C VAL A 723 -27.18 41.11 2.38
N SER A 724 -27.61 40.09 1.64
CA SER A 724 -29.00 39.61 1.68
C SER A 724 -29.30 38.82 2.96
N ALA A 725 -30.59 38.56 3.21
CA ALA A 725 -31.04 37.71 4.31
C ALA A 725 -30.40 36.30 4.25
N LEU A 726 -30.19 35.75 3.04
CA LEU A 726 -29.50 34.46 2.86
C LEU A 726 -28.05 34.53 3.35
N GLY A 727 -27.34 35.61 3.01
CA GLY A 727 -25.96 35.84 3.46
C GLY A 727 -25.84 35.91 4.97
N TYR A 728 -26.75 36.63 5.63
CA TYR A 728 -26.77 36.68 7.10
C TYR A 728 -27.09 35.32 7.72
N ALA A 729 -28.14 34.63 7.27
CA ALA A 729 -28.51 33.31 7.79
C ALA A 729 -27.37 32.29 7.62
N TYR A 730 -26.68 32.31 6.48
CA TYR A 730 -25.55 31.41 6.22
C TYR A 730 -24.36 31.66 7.16
N ARG A 731 -23.96 32.93 7.34
CA ARG A 731 -22.87 33.27 8.27
C ARG A 731 -23.24 32.96 9.72
N GLU A 732 -24.50 33.15 10.10
CA GLU A 732 -24.99 32.81 11.43
C GLU A 732 -24.91 31.29 11.70
N MET A 733 -25.26 30.44 10.72
CA MET A 733 -25.08 28.99 10.85
C MET A 733 -23.62 28.61 11.11
N LEU A 734 -22.69 29.16 10.31
CA LEU A 734 -21.26 28.90 10.47
C LEU A 734 -20.77 29.33 11.85
N GLU A 735 -21.14 30.53 12.30
CA GLU A 735 -20.73 31.06 13.60
C GLU A 735 -21.24 30.19 14.76
N LYS A 736 -22.48 29.68 14.69
CA LYS A 736 -23.04 28.76 15.68
C LYS A 736 -22.26 27.44 15.73
N ILE A 737 -21.97 26.86 14.57
CA ILE A 737 -21.25 25.57 14.48
C ILE A 737 -19.79 25.72 14.94
N HIS A 738 -19.08 26.76 14.51
CA HIS A 738 -17.72 27.04 14.99
C HIS A 738 -17.71 27.35 16.49
N GLY A 739 -18.70 28.11 16.96
CA GLY A 739 -18.87 28.39 18.39
C GLY A 739 -19.04 27.11 19.21
N ASP A 740 -19.86 26.17 18.75
CA ASP A 740 -20.05 24.85 19.38
C ASP A 740 -18.73 24.06 19.46
N LEU A 741 -18.00 23.97 18.34
CA LEU A 741 -16.72 23.27 18.26
C LEU A 741 -15.64 23.86 19.20
N VAL A 742 -15.50 25.19 19.22
CA VAL A 742 -14.47 25.88 20.00
C VAL A 742 -14.83 25.89 21.50
N SER A 743 -16.10 26.09 21.84
CA SER A 743 -16.54 26.16 23.25
C SER A 743 -16.73 24.81 23.92
N SER A 744 -16.77 23.71 23.15
CA SER A 744 -16.93 22.37 23.72
C SER A 744 -15.78 21.97 24.63
N GLU A 745 -16.12 21.41 25.80
CA GLU A 745 -15.16 20.77 26.70
C GLU A 745 -14.71 19.39 26.20
N ILE A 746 -15.55 18.73 25.39
CA ILE A 746 -15.34 17.36 24.89
C ILE A 746 -14.48 17.37 23.64
N THR A 747 -14.72 18.31 22.70
CA THR A 747 -14.02 18.35 21.41
C THR A 747 -12.55 18.68 21.61
N GLN A 748 -11.69 17.76 21.20
CA GLN A 748 -10.24 17.87 21.29
C GLN A 748 -9.61 18.19 19.94
N THR A 749 -10.21 17.71 18.84
CA THR A 749 -9.65 17.86 17.51
C THR A 749 -10.72 18.04 16.45
N VAL A 750 -10.46 18.99 15.53
CA VAL A 750 -11.19 19.13 14.27
C VAL A 750 -10.17 19.01 13.14
N VAL A 751 -10.40 18.12 12.19
CA VAL A 751 -9.53 17.92 11.04
C VAL A 751 -10.30 18.14 9.76
N LYS A 752 -9.78 18.98 8.87
CA LYS A 752 -10.37 19.25 7.55
C LYS A 752 -9.45 18.67 6.48
N TYR A 753 -9.97 17.73 5.69
CA TYR A 753 -9.29 17.09 4.59
C TYR A 753 -9.86 17.62 3.27
N SER A 754 -9.09 18.46 2.58
CA SER A 754 -9.38 18.83 1.19
C SER A 754 -8.76 17.80 0.26
N THR A 755 -9.59 17.04 -0.46
CA THR A 755 -9.15 15.88 -1.25
C THR A 755 -9.33 16.08 -2.75
N TYR A 756 -8.41 15.54 -3.53
CA TYR A 756 -8.45 15.65 -4.99
C TYR A 756 -8.05 14.33 -5.65
N HIS A 757 -8.95 13.78 -6.47
CA HIS A 757 -8.78 12.49 -7.13
C HIS A 757 -8.54 12.71 -8.64
N LEU A 758 -7.31 12.48 -9.10
CA LEU A 758 -6.89 12.73 -10.49
C LEU A 758 -7.41 11.67 -11.49
N GLY A 759 -7.76 10.46 -11.01
CA GLY A 759 -8.14 9.30 -11.83
C GLY A 759 -9.54 9.32 -12.46
N VAL A 760 -10.36 10.35 -12.22
CA VAL A 760 -11.68 10.46 -12.84
C VAL A 760 -11.51 10.79 -14.33
N SER A 761 -11.64 9.78 -15.19
CA SER A 761 -11.49 9.84 -16.65
C SER A 761 -12.02 11.12 -17.30
N LYS A 762 -11.24 11.69 -18.24
CA LYS A 762 -11.64 12.87 -19.04
C LYS A 762 -12.93 12.66 -19.87
N LYS A 763 -13.38 11.42 -20.08
CA LYS A 763 -14.68 11.11 -20.74
C LYS A 763 -15.88 11.21 -19.77
N ALA A 764 -15.65 11.12 -18.46
CA ALA A 764 -16.66 11.31 -17.42
C ALA A 764 -16.94 12.80 -17.12
N ILE A 765 -16.33 13.73 -17.87
CA ILE A 765 -16.43 15.18 -17.62
C ILE A 765 -17.86 15.74 -17.82
N LYS A 766 -18.76 15.05 -18.54
CA LYS A 766 -20.21 15.40 -18.58
C LYS A 766 -21.03 14.84 -17.41
N ILE A 767 -20.47 13.90 -16.64
CA ILE A 767 -21.01 13.23 -15.44
C ILE A 767 -20.19 13.65 -14.18
N ALA A 768 -19.30 14.65 -14.33
CA ALA A 768 -18.18 14.96 -13.44
C ALA A 768 -18.55 15.17 -11.97
N GLY A 769 -19.72 15.76 -11.70
CA GLY A 769 -20.16 16.03 -10.33
C GLY A 769 -20.33 14.75 -9.51
N ARG A 770 -20.88 13.69 -10.10
CA ARG A 770 -21.26 12.47 -9.34
C ARG A 770 -20.02 11.64 -9.07
N ALA A 771 -19.16 11.54 -10.07
CA ALA A 771 -17.87 10.90 -9.94
C ALA A 771 -17.00 11.59 -8.88
N ALA A 772 -16.96 12.94 -8.85
CA ALA A 772 -16.23 13.66 -7.80
C ALA A 772 -16.85 13.50 -6.41
N HIS A 773 -18.19 13.46 -6.32
CA HIS A 773 -18.92 13.27 -5.06
C HIS A 773 -18.70 11.88 -4.44
N LEU A 774 -18.54 10.85 -5.27
CA LEU A 774 -18.30 9.46 -4.87
C LEU A 774 -16.82 9.07 -4.79
N ALA A 775 -15.90 9.87 -5.35
CA ALA A 775 -14.48 9.52 -5.44
C ALA A 775 -13.84 9.18 -4.07
N ALA A 776 -14.17 9.93 -3.02
CA ALA A 776 -13.65 9.70 -1.67
C ALA A 776 -14.23 8.45 -0.97
N VAL A 777 -15.23 7.81 -1.59
CA VAL A 777 -15.89 6.59 -1.12
C VAL A 777 -15.47 5.36 -1.94
N GLU A 778 -15.22 5.52 -3.25
CA GLU A 778 -14.88 4.43 -4.17
C GLU A 778 -13.36 4.21 -4.33
N ASP A 779 -12.51 5.19 -3.95
CA ASP A 779 -11.06 5.11 -4.08
C ASP A 779 -10.42 4.40 -2.87
N ASP A 780 -10.32 3.07 -2.95
CA ASP A 780 -9.73 2.23 -1.88
C ASP A 780 -8.32 2.67 -1.48
N VAL A 781 -7.52 3.18 -2.43
CA VAL A 781 -6.14 3.63 -2.16
C VAL A 781 -6.14 4.95 -1.40
N PHE A 782 -7.05 5.87 -1.74
CA PHE A 782 -7.29 7.06 -0.92
C PHE A 782 -7.73 6.69 0.50
N ILE A 783 -8.62 5.72 0.67
CA ILE A 783 -9.11 5.32 2.00
C ILE A 783 -7.97 4.73 2.84
N GLU A 784 -7.17 3.81 2.26
CA GLU A 784 -5.98 3.27 2.91
C GLU A 784 -5.00 4.40 3.28
N LYS A 785 -4.76 5.34 2.35
CA LYS A 785 -3.88 6.50 2.55
C LYS A 785 -4.35 7.39 3.70
N LEU A 786 -5.62 7.74 3.72
CA LEU A 786 -6.23 8.59 4.75
C LEU A 786 -6.14 7.92 6.12
N LEU A 787 -6.57 6.66 6.24
CA LEU A 787 -6.59 5.94 7.51
C LEU A 787 -5.17 5.66 8.01
N SER A 788 -4.28 5.13 7.17
CA SER A 788 -2.92 4.74 7.59
C SER A 788 -2.04 5.92 8.02
N LYS A 789 -2.30 7.12 7.49
CA LYS A 789 -1.47 8.31 7.78
C LYS A 789 -2.06 9.27 8.78
N SER A 790 -3.39 9.35 8.87
CA SER A 790 -4.03 10.38 9.67
C SER A 790 -5.25 9.85 10.41
N ALA A 791 -6.33 9.52 9.70
CA ALA A 791 -7.64 9.37 10.32
C ALA A 791 -7.74 8.24 11.36
N LEU A 792 -6.98 7.14 11.22
CA LEU A 792 -7.07 5.98 12.13
C LEU A 792 -6.73 6.33 13.58
N GLU A 793 -5.82 7.27 13.83
CA GLU A 793 -5.39 7.65 15.19
C GLU A 793 -6.55 8.20 16.03
N TYR A 794 -7.59 8.73 15.38
CA TYR A 794 -8.77 9.26 16.04
C TYR A 794 -9.82 8.19 16.34
N PHE A 795 -9.66 6.96 15.86
CA PHE A 795 -10.55 5.84 16.16
C PHE A 795 -9.98 4.90 17.22
N VAL A 796 -8.65 4.78 17.32
CA VAL A 796 -7.99 3.81 18.21
C VAL A 796 -7.94 4.31 19.65
#